data_AF-A0A960V2L3-F1
#
_entry.id   AF-A0A960V2L3-F1
#
_cell.length_a   1.000
_cell.length_b   1.000
_cell.length_c   1.000
_cell.angle_alpha   90.00
_cell.angle_beta   90.00
_cell.angle_gamma   90.00
#
_symmetry.space_group_name_H-M   'P 1'
#
loop_
_entity.id
_entity.type
_entity.pdbx_description
1 polymer ?
#
loop_
_entity_poly.entity_id
_entity_poly.type
_entity_poly.pdbx_seq_one_letter_code
_entity_poly.pdbx_strand_id
1 'polypeptide(L)'
;MSARNTTEFDAIGIRLASPERIREWSFGEVKKPETINYRTLRPERDGLFCERIFGTTKDWECYCGKFKSIRYKGVICDRCGVEVTHSKVRRERMGHVELAAPVAHIWYYRSVPSRMGLLLNMTVNQLKSILYYEKYVVIEGADSGRERGELIDEDEFYEFLDEYGDKFIAMIGGDAVKELLGTIEIDTEIRDIRQKIQEKTKISDRRILKRLEVLESLKESGNRPEWMMLDVCPVIPPELRPMVQLDGGRFATSDLNDLYRRVINRNNRLKRLLALKAPEIIVRNEKRMLQESVDALFDNSRRKRSVKGKGNRPLKSLSDMLKGKTGRFRQNLLGKRVDYSGRSVIVIGPHLKMHQMGLPKKMALELFKPFIMKRLVDLELAPNIKSAKKKVEQEEKEVFEALDEVIKEHPVLLNRAPTLHRLGIQGFIPVLVEGKAIKLHPLVCHAFNADFDGDQMAIHVPLSPRAQLEAWMLMLAPHNLLNPANGSPIVGPSQDMVLGLFLVTSQFDGDKGEGKYFGSLDEVRYAIDKGVVGLRSRISVLHDDKLIQTTPGRMFFNAILPDGYEYVNQTVNDKVMNRIIAESYDRFGAPATVIMLDEMKQLGFHFATRFAPSIAVSDIKVSPRKKSYIDSANKEVESVNKAHRSGVITNEERYKKVIDIWTKTNEQITDSMMEELKKDQEGYNPIWVMADSGARGSKQQIRQLAGMRGLMAKPSGDIIELAIRSNFREGLGVLEFFISTHGARKGLADTALKTADAGYLTRRLVDIAQDCIITLEDCGTSDGIDLEAVKDGDKVIISLGDRVFGRTVASDVVDPVSKDVVIQANTMVTREMIARINGLGIDKVHVRSPLTCTQRHGICGKCYGMDLARLKTVELGEATGIIAAQSIGQPGTQLTMRTFHVGGVATNVKIKESEHKLGYQAIIDEVAGSMVKNRDGDQVFVTRGNLKLTRISQIMEVDKIMNLRVEPGQSVLAGEIIAGGYDGQEKQITSQNGGTVEIEGNQLYFREESSVIPLKVGTVLRVGAGDFTAAGQVLAEFDPHNDLVLADEKGTVSFHDLEEGKNLRRDDQGQFRVIEFRQAKLTPRIVIGKMEYHLPVNSILSVKDKDKVEAGDILFKISLESEKARDITGGLPRVEELFEARRPKDACTLAEVDGQVEDNNEIVKEKRILYLVPEDPDLERVKVSIPVQQRLRVRDGDTVKQGEQLDEGGFDPHDILRVRGIHALHDYLITEIQEVYRLQGVHISEKHIEVIVR
;
A
#
# COMPACT_ATOMS: atom_id res chain seq x y z
N MET A 1 36.14 -36.10 23.72
CA MET A 1 34.85 -35.59 24.24
C MET A 1 33.75 -36.02 23.30
N SER A 2 32.77 -36.75 23.83
CA SER A 2 31.65 -37.37 23.12
C SER A 2 30.80 -36.36 22.37
N ALA A 3 30.45 -36.69 21.13
CA ALA A 3 29.48 -35.98 20.31
C ALA A 3 28.13 -35.90 21.05
N ARG A 4 27.84 -34.73 21.63
CA ARG A 4 26.49 -34.38 22.07
C ARG A 4 25.65 -34.20 20.79
N ASN A 5 24.55 -34.94 20.67
CA ASN A 5 23.51 -34.67 19.68
C ASN A 5 22.88 -33.30 19.98
N THR A 6 23.47 -32.25 19.41
CA THR A 6 22.93 -30.88 19.32
C THR A 6 22.03 -30.77 18.10
N THR A 7 20.92 -31.53 18.05
CA THR A 7 20.01 -31.49 16.89
C THR A 7 18.92 -30.43 16.98
N GLU A 8 18.66 -29.88 18.17
CA GLU A 8 17.73 -28.76 18.36
C GLU A 8 18.49 -27.58 18.98
N PHE A 9 18.32 -26.40 18.38
CA PHE A 9 18.86 -25.14 18.86
C PHE A 9 17.73 -24.10 18.85
N ASP A 10 17.59 -23.33 19.93
CA ASP A 10 16.49 -22.37 20.09
C ASP A 10 16.80 -21.01 19.44
N ALA A 11 18.07 -20.65 19.35
CA ALA A 11 18.52 -19.36 18.84
C ALA A 11 19.83 -19.47 18.05
N ILE A 12 20.04 -18.52 17.14
CA ILE A 12 21.29 -18.37 16.37
C ILE A 12 21.99 -17.09 16.82
N GLY A 13 23.23 -17.20 17.28
CA GLY A 13 24.08 -16.06 17.58
C GLY A 13 25.05 -15.76 16.44
N ILE A 14 25.35 -14.47 16.20
CA ILE A 14 26.37 -14.02 15.26
C ILE A 14 27.46 -13.23 15.99
N ARG A 15 28.73 -13.53 15.69
CA ARG A 15 29.91 -12.84 16.26
C ARG A 15 31.00 -12.70 15.19
N LEU A 16 31.94 -11.80 15.42
CA LEU A 16 33.14 -11.73 14.58
C LEU A 16 34.00 -12.97 14.83
N ALA A 17 34.59 -13.51 13.77
CA ALA A 17 35.46 -14.67 13.87
C ALA A 17 36.89 -14.20 14.17
N SER A 18 37.45 -14.57 15.31
CA SER A 18 38.85 -14.29 15.60
C SER A 18 39.77 -15.14 14.71
N PRO A 19 41.03 -14.72 14.48
CA PRO A 19 42.01 -15.52 13.74
C PRO A 19 42.19 -16.93 14.33
N GLU A 20 42.18 -17.08 15.65
CA GLU A 20 42.28 -18.39 16.32
C GLU A 20 41.08 -19.27 15.96
N ARG A 21 39.87 -18.71 16.04
CA ARG A 21 38.63 -19.43 15.76
C ARG A 21 38.50 -19.86 14.30
N ILE A 22 39.02 -19.06 13.37
CA ILE A 22 39.11 -19.45 11.94
C ILE A 22 40.04 -20.66 11.77
N ARG A 23 41.16 -20.72 12.51
CA ARG A 23 42.07 -21.87 12.49
C ARG A 23 41.43 -23.10 13.11
N GLU A 24 40.66 -22.96 14.19
CA GLU A 24 39.90 -24.06 14.80
C GLU A 24 38.89 -24.70 13.85
N TRP A 25 38.19 -23.90 13.03
CA TRP A 25 37.25 -24.42 12.02
C TRP A 25 37.93 -25.07 10.82
N SER A 26 39.20 -24.78 10.61
CA SER A 26 39.90 -25.19 9.41
C SER A 26 40.58 -26.56 9.58
N PHE A 27 40.45 -27.38 8.54
CA PHE A 27 41.10 -28.69 8.46
C PHE A 27 42.49 -28.63 7.77
N GLY A 28 42.94 -27.44 7.38
CA GLY A 28 44.27 -27.24 6.80
C GLY A 28 44.43 -25.96 5.99
N GLU A 29 45.70 -25.55 5.81
CA GLU A 29 46.08 -24.37 5.03
C GLU A 29 46.12 -24.69 3.52
N VAL A 30 45.44 -23.87 2.72
CA VAL A 30 45.50 -23.92 1.25
C VAL A 30 46.68 -23.08 0.78
N LYS A 31 47.75 -23.75 0.34
CA LYS A 31 48.99 -23.09 -0.08
C LYS A 31 49.04 -22.80 -1.58
N LYS A 32 48.35 -23.61 -2.36
CA LYS A 32 48.48 -23.66 -3.82
C LYS A 32 47.21 -23.16 -4.51
N PRO A 33 47.33 -22.32 -5.57
CA PRO A 33 46.19 -21.84 -6.34
C PRO A 33 45.56 -22.91 -7.26
N GLU A 34 46.26 -24.02 -7.51
CA GLU A 34 45.82 -25.06 -8.43
C GLU A 34 44.58 -25.81 -7.92
N THR A 35 43.73 -26.26 -8.84
CA THR A 35 42.48 -26.97 -8.52
C THR A 35 42.62 -28.47 -8.73
N ILE A 36 42.70 -28.89 -10.00
CA ILE A 36 42.82 -30.28 -10.44
C ILE A 36 44.00 -30.41 -11.39
N ASN A 37 44.56 -31.61 -11.44
CA ASN A 37 45.60 -31.94 -12.41
C ASN A 37 44.98 -32.12 -13.80
N TYR A 38 45.54 -31.45 -14.81
CA TYR A 38 44.97 -31.47 -16.17
C TYR A 38 45.01 -32.85 -16.85
N ARG A 39 45.91 -33.76 -16.44
CA ARG A 39 46.01 -35.11 -17.02
C ARG A 39 45.12 -36.12 -16.31
N THR A 40 45.18 -36.15 -14.98
CA THR A 40 44.49 -37.17 -14.17
C THR A 40 43.08 -36.74 -13.76
N LEU A 41 42.74 -35.46 -13.93
CA LEU A 41 41.51 -34.81 -13.45
C LEU A 41 41.29 -34.95 -11.94
N ARG A 42 42.34 -35.35 -11.19
CA ARG A 42 42.28 -35.50 -9.74
C ARG A 42 42.66 -34.21 -9.02
N PRO A 43 42.12 -33.97 -7.80
CA PRO A 43 42.47 -32.78 -7.03
C PRO A 43 43.96 -32.68 -6.70
N GLU A 44 44.52 -31.47 -6.82
CA GLU A 44 45.92 -31.22 -6.49
C GLU A 44 46.18 -31.18 -4.97
N ARG A 45 47.38 -31.58 -4.57
CA ARG A 45 47.80 -31.56 -3.16
C ARG A 45 48.03 -30.12 -2.71
N ASP A 46 47.47 -29.76 -1.56
CA ASP A 46 47.47 -28.42 -0.95
C ASP A 46 46.82 -27.32 -1.81
N GLY A 47 46.12 -27.71 -2.88
CA GLY A 47 45.36 -26.84 -3.76
C GLY A 47 43.93 -26.56 -3.28
N LEU A 48 43.18 -25.81 -4.08
CA LEU A 48 41.81 -25.38 -3.77
C LEU A 48 40.79 -26.53 -3.67
N PHE A 49 41.10 -27.73 -4.16
CA PHE A 49 40.22 -28.91 -4.11
C PHE A 49 40.83 -30.07 -3.30
N CYS A 50 41.93 -29.81 -2.57
CA CYS A 50 42.74 -30.82 -1.90
C CYS A 50 41.91 -31.78 -1.03
N GLU A 51 42.03 -33.09 -1.29
CA GLU A 51 41.31 -34.10 -0.52
C GLU A 51 41.78 -34.23 0.93
N ARG A 52 43.04 -33.87 1.22
CA ARG A 52 43.57 -33.87 2.58
C ARG A 52 42.86 -32.84 3.48
N ILE A 53 42.56 -31.66 2.92
CA ILE A 53 41.93 -30.56 3.66
C ILE A 53 40.41 -30.77 3.69
N PHE A 54 39.80 -30.99 2.53
CA PHE A 54 38.34 -30.96 2.40
C PHE A 54 37.67 -32.34 2.55
N GLY A 55 38.40 -33.45 2.46
CA GLY A 55 37.87 -34.81 2.49
C GLY A 55 37.86 -35.50 1.11
N THR A 56 37.47 -36.78 1.06
CA THR A 56 37.57 -37.64 -0.14
C THR A 56 36.53 -37.32 -1.20
N THR A 57 36.90 -37.41 -2.49
CA THR A 57 35.95 -37.20 -3.61
C THR A 57 34.99 -38.38 -3.79
N LYS A 58 35.44 -39.59 -3.47
CA LYS A 58 34.63 -40.81 -3.49
C LYS A 58 34.34 -41.29 -2.08
N ASP A 59 33.20 -41.94 -1.91
CA ASP A 59 32.79 -42.48 -0.63
C ASP A 59 33.70 -43.63 -0.21
N TRP A 60 34.26 -43.52 1.01
CA TRP A 60 35.09 -44.56 1.62
C TRP A 60 36.33 -44.96 0.81
N GLU A 61 36.89 -44.03 0.02
CA GLU A 61 38.10 -44.24 -0.79
C GLU A 61 39.08 -43.06 -0.61
N CYS A 62 40.32 -43.36 -0.21
CA CYS A 62 41.39 -42.36 -0.14
C CYS A 62 41.95 -41.99 -1.53
N TYR A 63 42.62 -40.83 -1.64
CA TYR A 63 43.19 -40.33 -2.91
C TYR A 63 44.02 -41.38 -3.68
N CYS A 64 44.96 -42.07 -3.02
CA CYS A 64 45.83 -43.03 -3.70
C CYS A 64 45.16 -44.39 -4.01
N GLY A 65 43.96 -44.63 -3.47
CA GLY A 65 43.24 -45.88 -3.62
C GLY A 65 43.78 -47.06 -2.80
N LYS A 66 44.71 -46.84 -1.86
CA LYS A 66 45.21 -47.88 -0.94
C LYS A 66 44.10 -48.40 -0.03
N PHE A 67 43.35 -47.50 0.58
CA PHE A 67 42.19 -47.81 1.41
C PHE A 67 40.91 -47.55 0.62
N LYS A 68 40.15 -48.63 0.37
CA LYS A 68 38.84 -48.62 -0.30
C LYS A 68 37.92 -49.56 0.46
N SER A 69 36.77 -49.05 0.93
CA SER A 69 35.68 -49.75 1.64
C SER A 69 35.34 -49.04 2.94
N ILE A 70 34.07 -49.14 3.35
CA ILE A 70 33.54 -48.64 4.63
C ILE A 70 34.29 -49.19 5.85
N ARG A 71 34.96 -50.35 5.73
CA ARG A 71 35.77 -50.95 6.80
C ARG A 71 36.90 -50.05 7.29
N TYR A 72 37.40 -49.15 6.44
CA TYR A 72 38.50 -48.23 6.77
C TYR A 72 37.99 -46.84 7.19
N LYS A 73 36.72 -46.71 7.58
CA LYS A 73 36.12 -45.46 8.05
C LYS A 73 36.98 -44.78 9.12
N GLY A 74 37.35 -43.52 8.88
CA GLY A 74 38.15 -42.71 9.81
C GLY A 74 39.66 -42.97 9.78
N VAL A 75 40.13 -43.93 8.96
CA VAL A 75 41.57 -44.19 8.80
C VAL A 75 42.19 -43.10 7.91
N ILE A 76 43.27 -42.47 8.38
CA ILE A 76 44.08 -41.55 7.59
C ILE A 76 45.13 -42.35 6.82
N CYS A 77 45.13 -42.22 5.50
CA CYS A 77 46.07 -42.94 4.67
C CYS A 77 47.51 -42.44 4.88
N ASP A 78 48.43 -43.33 5.24
CA ASP A 78 49.87 -43.08 5.36
C ASP A 78 50.53 -42.56 4.06
N ARG A 79 50.07 -43.02 2.89
CA ARG A 79 50.66 -42.64 1.59
C ARG A 79 50.26 -41.25 1.12
N CYS A 80 48.99 -40.88 1.28
CA CYS A 80 48.45 -39.61 0.73
C CYS A 80 47.96 -38.62 1.79
N GLY A 81 47.91 -39.02 3.07
CA GLY A 81 47.43 -38.19 4.17
C GLY A 81 45.94 -37.88 4.13
N VAL A 82 45.15 -38.62 3.33
CA VAL A 82 43.70 -38.38 3.17
C VAL A 82 42.94 -39.33 4.09
N GLU A 83 42.02 -38.76 4.86
CA GLU A 83 41.10 -39.48 5.74
C GLU A 83 39.98 -40.17 4.94
N VAL A 84 39.72 -41.44 5.21
CA VAL A 84 38.67 -42.21 4.53
C VAL A 84 37.30 -41.90 5.15
N THR A 85 36.53 -41.04 4.49
CA THR A 85 35.19 -40.59 4.94
C THR A 85 34.16 -40.64 3.81
N HIS A 86 32.93 -40.22 4.10
CA HIS A 86 31.93 -39.95 3.07
C HIS A 86 32.31 -38.66 2.31
N SER A 87 32.08 -38.64 1.00
CA SER A 87 32.28 -37.46 0.15
C SER A 87 31.48 -36.22 0.59
N LYS A 88 30.33 -36.41 1.26
CA LYS A 88 29.49 -35.32 1.80
C LYS A 88 30.25 -34.36 2.71
N VAL A 89 31.27 -34.86 3.41
CA VAL A 89 32.13 -34.07 4.31
C VAL A 89 32.83 -32.91 3.57
N ARG A 90 33.05 -33.03 2.25
CA ARG A 90 33.58 -31.96 1.38
C ARG A 90 32.68 -30.74 1.23
N ARG A 91 31.43 -30.82 1.70
CA ARG A 91 30.50 -29.69 1.78
C ARG A 91 30.59 -28.93 3.09
N GLU A 92 31.20 -29.52 4.12
CA GLU A 92 31.22 -28.99 5.49
C GLU A 92 32.62 -28.52 5.91
N ARG A 93 33.69 -29.25 5.54
CA ARG A 93 35.06 -28.91 5.94
C ARG A 93 35.56 -27.62 5.30
N MET A 94 36.07 -26.70 6.11
CA MET A 94 36.65 -25.44 5.66
C MET A 94 38.19 -25.51 5.60
N GLY A 95 38.77 -24.72 4.69
CA GLY A 95 40.21 -24.44 4.64
C GLY A 95 40.51 -23.02 5.11
N HIS A 96 41.78 -22.65 5.21
CA HIS A 96 42.18 -21.26 5.43
C HIS A 96 43.43 -20.90 4.62
N VAL A 97 43.70 -19.60 4.48
CA VAL A 97 44.92 -19.04 3.90
C VAL A 97 45.50 -18.06 4.92
N GLU A 98 46.74 -18.30 5.34
CA GLU A 98 47.47 -17.39 6.22
C GLU A 98 47.96 -16.17 5.43
N LEU A 99 47.45 -14.98 5.74
CA LEU A 99 47.80 -13.76 5.01
C LEU A 99 49.18 -13.25 5.45
N ALA A 100 49.97 -12.76 4.51
CA ALA A 100 51.33 -12.26 4.76
C ALA A 100 51.36 -10.85 5.38
N ALA A 101 50.23 -10.14 5.34
CA ALA A 101 50.02 -8.86 6.00
C ALA A 101 48.54 -8.78 6.43
N PRO A 102 48.20 -8.08 7.52
CA PRO A 102 46.81 -7.84 7.93
C PRO A 102 46.04 -7.08 6.85
N VAL A 103 44.84 -7.55 6.56
CA VAL A 103 43.97 -6.99 5.52
C VAL A 103 42.66 -6.52 6.15
N ALA A 104 42.28 -5.27 5.89
CA ALA A 104 41.01 -4.75 6.41
C ALA A 104 39.83 -5.44 5.75
N HIS A 105 38.84 -5.89 6.52
CA HIS A 105 37.64 -6.49 5.95
C HIS A 105 36.72 -5.39 5.34
N ILE A 106 36.40 -5.51 4.05
CA ILE A 106 35.68 -4.49 3.25
C ILE A 106 34.36 -4.00 3.87
N TRP A 107 33.63 -4.87 4.57
CA TRP A 107 32.35 -4.49 5.19
C TRP A 107 32.49 -3.44 6.29
N TYR A 108 33.59 -3.38 7.04
CA TYR A 108 33.68 -2.49 8.20
C TYR A 108 34.27 -1.12 7.89
N TYR A 109 35.14 -1.00 6.86
CA TYR A 109 35.72 0.29 6.49
C TYR A 109 34.94 1.01 5.38
N ARG A 110 34.30 0.28 4.46
CA ARG A 110 33.65 0.84 3.25
C ARG A 110 32.12 0.91 3.34
N SER A 111 31.49 0.35 4.37
CA SER A 111 30.06 0.56 4.61
C SER A 111 29.77 2.02 4.91
N VAL A 112 28.54 2.45 4.64
CA VAL A 112 28.01 3.76 5.07
C VAL A 112 26.92 3.49 6.10
N PRO A 113 27.08 3.88 7.38
CA PRO A 113 28.30 4.44 7.97
C PRO A 113 29.44 3.41 8.12
N SER A 114 30.68 3.89 8.16
CA SER A 114 31.89 3.05 8.34
C SER A 114 32.09 2.77 9.82
N ARG A 115 32.11 1.50 10.22
CA ARG A 115 32.25 1.11 11.63
C ARG A 115 33.67 1.38 12.13
N MET A 116 34.69 1.07 11.31
CA MET A 116 36.09 1.42 11.64
C MET A 116 36.31 2.93 11.70
N GLY A 117 35.69 3.70 10.79
CA GLY A 117 35.79 5.16 10.80
C GLY A 117 35.11 5.81 12.02
N LEU A 118 34.02 5.22 12.52
CA LEU A 118 33.39 5.67 13.76
C LEU A 118 34.28 5.38 14.98
N LEU A 119 34.86 4.18 15.06
CA LEU A 119 35.74 3.79 16.18
C LEU A 119 36.99 4.66 16.27
N LEU A 120 37.67 4.87 15.14
CA LEU A 120 38.91 5.65 15.04
C LEU A 120 38.69 7.16 14.90
N ASN A 121 37.43 7.63 14.92
CA ASN A 121 37.05 9.01 14.63
C ASN A 121 37.57 9.57 13.27
N MET A 122 37.89 8.70 12.32
CA MET A 122 38.40 9.05 10.99
C MET A 122 37.30 9.04 9.92
N THR A 123 37.51 9.80 8.85
CA THR A 123 36.70 9.69 7.63
C THR A 123 37.10 8.46 6.80
N VAL A 124 36.21 7.99 5.93
CA VAL A 124 36.48 6.83 5.04
C VAL A 124 37.66 7.09 4.10
N ASN A 125 37.84 8.34 3.65
CA ASN A 125 38.96 8.71 2.78
C ASN A 125 40.29 8.67 3.53
N GLN A 126 40.33 9.14 4.78
CA GLN A 126 41.51 9.06 5.64
C GLN A 126 41.92 7.61 5.93
N LEU A 127 40.96 6.74 6.26
CA LEU A 127 41.25 5.30 6.42
C LEU A 127 41.78 4.68 5.13
N LYS A 128 41.25 5.10 3.98
CA LYS A 128 41.70 4.62 2.69
C LYS A 128 43.14 5.05 2.39
N SER A 129 43.53 6.30 2.66
CA SER A 129 44.91 6.74 2.44
C SER A 129 45.92 5.95 3.28
N ILE A 130 45.56 5.56 4.50
CA ILE A 130 46.40 4.67 5.33
C ILE A 130 46.48 3.27 4.71
N LEU A 131 45.33 2.63 4.45
CA LEU A 131 45.26 1.24 3.96
C LEU A 131 45.89 1.03 2.57
N TYR A 132 45.89 2.06 1.73
CA TYR A 132 46.45 2.03 0.38
C TYR A 132 47.92 2.49 0.32
N TYR A 133 48.56 2.71 1.48
CA TYR A 133 49.95 3.13 1.62
C TYR A 133 50.27 4.50 0.99
N GLU A 134 49.37 5.48 1.18
CA GLU A 134 49.55 6.87 0.71
C GLU A 134 50.03 7.82 1.81
N LYS A 135 49.53 7.68 3.05
CA LYS A 135 49.88 8.54 4.21
C LYS A 135 50.18 7.70 5.44
N TYR A 136 51.06 8.20 6.31
CA TYR A 136 51.32 7.59 7.63
C TYR A 136 50.30 8.10 8.64
N VAL A 137 50.10 7.32 9.71
CA VAL A 137 49.29 7.69 10.86
C VAL A 137 50.12 7.63 12.12
N VAL A 138 50.02 8.67 12.95
CA VAL A 138 50.72 8.77 14.23
C VAL A 138 50.11 7.78 15.23
N ILE A 139 50.94 6.88 15.74
CA ILE A 139 50.59 5.96 16.84
C ILE A 139 50.99 6.61 18.17
N GLU A 140 52.22 7.12 18.27
CA GLU A 140 52.77 7.86 19.41
C GLU A 140 53.47 9.13 18.93
N GLY A 141 52.98 10.30 19.38
CA GLY A 141 53.44 11.61 18.92
C GLY A 141 54.62 12.22 19.69
N ALA A 142 55.09 11.60 20.78
CA ALA A 142 56.12 12.16 21.67
C ALA A 142 55.86 13.66 21.99
N ASP A 143 56.91 14.50 21.96
CA ASP A 143 56.86 15.95 22.19
C ASP A 143 56.63 16.77 20.90
N SER A 144 56.33 16.11 19.76
CA SER A 144 56.16 16.76 18.45
C SER A 144 54.89 17.61 18.31
N GLY A 145 54.00 17.58 19.30
CA GLY A 145 52.71 18.28 19.27
C GLY A 145 51.64 17.63 18.37
N ARG A 146 51.93 16.47 17.76
CA ARG A 146 50.98 15.71 16.94
C ARG A 146 50.13 14.76 17.77
N GLU A 147 48.84 14.68 17.46
CA GLU A 147 47.91 13.81 18.18
C GLU A 147 47.86 12.41 17.57
N ARG A 148 47.49 11.44 18.41
CA ARG A 148 47.29 10.07 17.97
C ARG A 148 46.15 9.99 16.95
N GLY A 149 46.40 9.29 15.84
CA GLY A 149 45.45 9.19 14.74
C GLY A 149 45.53 10.36 13.76
N GLU A 150 46.45 11.31 13.94
CA GLU A 150 46.75 12.33 12.96
C GLU A 150 47.46 11.73 11.74
N LEU A 151 47.17 12.26 10.55
CA LEU A 151 47.79 11.81 9.30
C LEU A 151 48.93 12.74 8.91
N ILE A 152 50.06 12.14 8.58
CA ILE A 152 51.25 12.85 8.11
C ILE A 152 51.70 12.30 6.76
N ASP A 153 52.33 13.18 5.97
CA ASP A 153 52.93 12.79 4.69
C ASP A 153 54.32 12.14 4.90
N GLU A 154 54.86 11.52 3.84
CA GLU A 154 56.12 10.78 3.93
C GLU A 154 57.32 11.70 4.24
N ASP A 155 57.33 12.91 3.69
CA ASP A 155 58.37 13.91 3.98
C ASP A 155 58.32 14.35 5.45
N GLU A 156 57.13 14.70 5.96
CA GLU A 156 56.92 15.05 7.38
C GLU A 156 57.32 13.90 8.30
N PHE A 157 57.03 12.65 7.92
CA PHE A 157 57.44 11.48 8.70
C PHE A 157 58.96 11.39 8.87
N TYR A 158 59.73 11.59 7.81
CA TYR A 158 61.19 11.58 7.91
C TYR A 158 61.73 12.79 8.69
N GLU A 159 61.13 13.97 8.54
CA GLU A 159 61.49 15.16 9.35
C GLU A 159 61.31 14.88 10.85
N PHE A 160 60.14 14.36 11.25
CA PHE A 160 59.88 14.03 12.66
C PHE A 160 60.73 12.86 13.17
N LEU A 161 61.03 11.89 12.31
CA LEU A 161 61.91 10.77 12.67
C LEU A 161 63.35 11.24 12.89
N ASP A 162 63.85 12.17 12.07
CA ASP A 162 65.18 12.77 12.22
C ASP A 162 65.28 13.65 13.49
N GLU A 163 64.19 14.35 13.85
CA GLU A 163 64.16 15.23 15.03
C GLU A 163 63.96 14.49 16.35
N TYR A 164 63.01 13.55 16.43
CA TYR A 164 62.60 12.91 17.68
C TYR A 164 63.11 11.45 17.82
N GLY A 165 63.70 10.89 16.77
CA GLY A 165 64.21 9.52 16.74
C GLY A 165 63.13 8.48 17.03
N ASP A 166 63.52 7.40 17.72
CA ASP A 166 62.64 6.26 18.05
C ASP A 166 61.46 6.60 18.98
N LYS A 167 61.40 7.82 19.53
CA LYS A 167 60.27 8.26 20.38
C LYS A 167 59.02 8.57 19.58
N PHE A 168 59.15 8.91 18.30
CA PHE A 168 58.03 9.20 17.43
C PHE A 168 57.69 7.97 16.58
N ILE A 169 56.49 7.43 16.78
CA ILE A 169 56.04 6.22 16.08
C ILE A 169 54.87 6.58 15.17
N ALA A 170 55.11 6.52 13.86
CA ALA A 170 54.05 6.57 12.86
C ALA A 170 54.15 5.36 11.92
N MET A 171 53.00 4.80 11.58
CA MET A 171 52.90 3.58 10.79
C MET A 171 51.99 3.78 9.58
N ILE A 172 52.05 2.84 8.63
CA ILE A 172 51.25 2.87 7.42
C ILE A 172 50.66 1.50 7.09
N GLY A 173 49.52 1.47 6.39
CA GLY A 173 48.90 0.24 5.92
C GLY A 173 47.98 -0.45 6.93
N GLY A 174 47.76 -1.75 6.71
CA GLY A 174 46.89 -2.57 7.55
C GLY A 174 47.45 -2.79 8.96
N ASP A 175 48.77 -2.85 9.08
CA ASP A 175 49.47 -2.99 10.36
C ASP A 175 49.15 -1.80 11.30
N ALA A 176 49.22 -0.57 10.77
CA ALA A 176 48.90 0.66 11.49
C ALA A 176 47.45 0.71 12.00
N VAL A 177 46.49 0.36 11.13
CA VAL A 177 45.06 0.37 11.50
C VAL A 177 44.75 -0.70 12.55
N LYS A 178 45.40 -1.86 12.47
CA LYS A 178 45.25 -2.93 13.47
C LYS A 178 45.74 -2.47 14.84
N GLU A 179 46.89 -1.81 14.90
CA GLU A 179 47.47 -1.30 16.14
C GLU A 179 46.64 -0.20 16.78
N LEU A 180 46.14 0.75 15.99
CA LEU A 180 45.20 1.76 16.46
C LEU A 180 43.94 1.14 17.06
N LEU A 181 43.36 0.12 16.41
CA LEU A 181 42.17 -0.57 16.92
C LEU A 181 42.46 -1.40 18.18
N GLY A 182 43.63 -2.03 18.27
CA GLY A 182 44.02 -2.86 19.41
C GLY A 182 44.27 -2.05 20.69
N THR A 183 44.57 -0.75 20.57
CA THR A 183 44.82 0.11 21.73
C THR A 183 43.56 0.80 22.25
N ILE A 184 42.40 0.64 21.60
CA ILE A 184 41.15 1.21 22.08
C ILE A 184 40.68 0.45 23.31
N GLU A 185 40.74 1.10 24.47
CA GLU A 185 40.08 0.63 25.68
C GLU A 185 38.60 1.03 25.66
N ILE A 186 37.72 0.04 25.48
CA ILE A 186 36.29 0.29 25.25
C ILE A 186 35.63 0.96 26.47
N ASP A 187 35.98 0.54 27.68
CA ASP A 187 35.37 1.06 28.91
C ASP A 187 35.72 2.51 29.22
N THR A 188 36.96 2.94 28.92
CA THR A 188 37.42 4.31 29.12
C THR A 188 36.79 5.24 28.10
N GLU A 189 36.81 4.88 26.81
CA GLU A 189 36.18 5.68 25.75
C GLU A 189 34.66 5.85 25.92
N ILE A 190 33.94 4.83 26.41
CA ILE A 190 32.51 4.96 26.73
C ILE A 190 32.28 6.03 27.81
N ARG A 191 33.12 6.05 28.86
CA ARG A 191 33.02 7.04 29.94
C ARG A 191 33.30 8.45 29.42
N ASP A 192 34.36 8.61 28.65
CA ASP A 192 34.77 9.90 28.09
C ASP A 192 33.71 10.47 27.14
N ILE A 193 33.11 9.61 26.29
CA ILE A 193 32.05 10.04 25.38
C ILE A 193 30.78 10.44 26.15
N ARG A 194 30.40 9.70 27.21
CA ARG A 194 29.25 10.07 28.05
C ARG A 194 29.46 11.41 28.74
N GLN A 195 30.68 11.67 29.23
CA GLN A 195 31.03 12.96 29.83
C GLN A 195 30.95 14.09 28.79
N LYS A 196 31.51 13.90 27.59
CA LYS A 196 31.41 14.88 26.48
C LYS A 196 29.95 15.17 26.06
N ILE A 197 29.06 14.20 26.19
CA ILE A 197 27.63 14.38 25.91
C ILE A 197 26.97 15.22 27.02
N GLN A 198 27.34 15.02 28.29
CA GLN A 198 26.82 15.81 29.41
C GLN A 198 27.29 17.28 29.39
N GLU A 199 28.52 17.54 28.95
CA GLU A 199 29.09 18.90 28.90
C GLU A 199 28.51 19.78 27.79
N LYS A 200 27.91 19.21 26.73
CA LYS A 200 27.34 19.96 25.61
C LYS A 200 25.82 20.15 25.76
N THR A 201 25.38 21.41 25.93
CA THR A 201 23.96 21.81 26.06
C THR A 201 23.16 21.90 24.75
N LYS A 202 23.80 21.93 23.58
CA LYS A 202 23.13 21.96 22.26
C LYS A 202 23.51 20.74 21.42
N ILE A 203 22.50 19.94 21.08
CA ILE A 203 22.46 18.84 20.11
C ILE A 203 23.82 18.11 19.97
N SER A 204 24.02 17.06 20.77
CA SER A 204 25.14 16.14 20.60
C SER A 204 25.27 15.72 19.13
N ASP A 205 26.44 15.89 18.53
CA ASP A 205 26.71 15.43 17.17
C ASP A 205 26.19 14.00 16.98
N ARG A 206 25.28 13.79 16.02
CA ARG A 206 24.69 12.47 15.70
C ARG A 206 25.76 11.38 15.46
N ARG A 207 26.98 11.79 15.10
CA ARG A 207 28.16 10.94 14.96
C ARG A 207 28.67 10.40 16.29
N ILE A 208 28.69 11.20 17.35
CA ILE A 208 29.15 10.80 18.70
C ILE A 208 28.19 9.77 19.29
N LEU A 209 26.87 10.00 19.18
CA LEU A 209 25.86 9.02 19.61
C LEU A 209 26.03 7.68 18.90
N LYS A 210 26.23 7.69 17.58
CA LYS A 210 26.51 6.46 16.81
C LYS A 210 27.83 5.78 17.19
N ARG A 211 28.85 6.55 17.61
CA ARG A 211 30.12 5.99 18.11
C ARG A 211 29.91 5.30 19.44
N LEU A 212 29.17 5.93 20.36
CA LEU A 212 28.80 5.35 21.66
C LEU A 212 28.02 4.04 21.49
N GLU A 213 26.99 4.04 20.64
CA GLU A 213 26.18 2.85 20.34
C GLU A 213 27.03 1.67 19.84
N VAL A 214 28.01 1.94 18.96
CA VAL A 214 28.92 0.91 18.44
C VAL A 214 29.85 0.38 19.52
N LEU A 215 30.37 1.24 20.41
CA LEU A 215 31.24 0.84 21.52
C LEU A 215 30.48 0.00 22.56
N GLU A 216 29.25 0.40 22.90
CA GLU A 216 28.35 -0.36 23.79
C GLU A 216 28.02 -1.73 23.17
N SER A 217 27.69 -1.78 21.88
CA SER A 217 27.45 -3.03 21.15
C SER A 217 28.68 -3.95 21.14
N LEU A 218 29.89 -3.40 21.02
CA LEU A 218 31.13 -4.18 21.08
C LEU A 218 31.36 -4.77 22.48
N LYS A 219 31.11 -3.97 23.53
CA LYS A 219 31.20 -4.40 24.91
C LYS A 219 30.22 -5.54 25.22
N GLU A 220 28.95 -5.38 24.85
CA GLU A 220 27.91 -6.40 25.07
C GLU A 220 28.19 -7.69 24.29
N SER A 221 28.66 -7.57 23.04
CA SER A 221 28.95 -8.73 22.19
C SER A 221 30.25 -9.45 22.55
N GLY A 222 31.13 -8.83 23.34
CA GLY A 222 32.45 -9.35 23.70
C GLY A 222 33.43 -9.43 22.51
N ASN A 223 33.16 -8.69 21.42
CA ASN A 223 34.03 -8.66 20.25
C ASN A 223 35.16 -7.65 20.44
N ARG A 224 36.37 -8.01 20.00
CA ARG A 224 37.49 -7.06 19.97
C ARG A 224 37.51 -6.24 18.68
N PRO A 225 37.84 -4.94 18.72
CA PRO A 225 37.90 -4.08 17.52
C PRO A 225 38.90 -4.59 16.47
N GLU A 226 40.03 -5.14 16.91
CA GLU A 226 41.10 -5.66 16.06
C GLU A 226 40.67 -6.80 15.14
N TRP A 227 39.61 -7.55 15.47
CA TRP A 227 39.08 -8.64 14.62
C TRP A 227 38.46 -8.15 13.30
N MET A 228 38.27 -6.84 13.12
CA MET A 228 37.90 -6.26 11.83
C MET A 228 39.06 -6.31 10.81
N MET A 229 40.29 -6.56 11.28
CA MET A 229 41.49 -6.81 10.47
C MET A 229 41.73 -8.31 10.36
N LEU A 230 41.76 -8.83 9.14
CA LEU A 230 41.96 -10.24 8.86
C LEU A 230 43.45 -10.58 8.79
N ASP A 231 43.91 -11.46 9.67
CA ASP A 231 45.20 -12.15 9.54
C ASP A 231 45.05 -13.48 8.76
N VAL A 232 43.87 -14.08 8.85
CA VAL A 232 43.57 -15.39 8.27
C VAL A 232 42.31 -15.28 7.40
N CYS A 233 42.40 -15.73 6.15
CA CYS A 233 41.25 -15.74 5.23
C CYS A 233 40.65 -17.16 5.13
N PRO A 234 39.38 -17.37 5.52
CA PRO A 234 38.75 -18.68 5.40
C PRO A 234 38.44 -19.03 3.93
N VAL A 235 38.63 -20.30 3.58
CA VAL A 235 38.32 -20.88 2.27
C VAL A 235 37.08 -21.75 2.38
N ILE A 236 36.03 -21.39 1.66
CA ILE A 236 34.78 -22.15 1.69
C ILE A 236 34.96 -23.56 1.06
N PRO A 237 34.15 -24.55 1.49
CA PRO A 237 34.21 -25.91 0.97
C PRO A 237 34.03 -26.02 -0.56
N PRO A 238 34.74 -26.93 -1.26
CA PRO A 238 34.69 -27.08 -2.71
C PRO A 238 33.30 -27.37 -3.30
N GLU A 239 32.44 -28.11 -2.59
CA GLU A 239 31.07 -28.42 -3.06
C GLU A 239 30.18 -27.16 -3.14
N LEU A 240 30.52 -26.09 -2.40
CA LEU A 240 29.83 -24.80 -2.52
C LEU A 240 30.37 -23.95 -3.68
N ARG A 241 31.49 -24.37 -4.29
CA ARG A 241 32.16 -23.73 -5.44
C ARG A 241 32.61 -24.79 -6.47
N PRO A 242 31.68 -25.61 -6.98
CA PRO A 242 32.03 -26.79 -7.74
C PRO A 242 32.71 -26.45 -9.08
N MET A 243 33.43 -27.44 -9.59
CA MET A 243 33.96 -27.47 -10.94
C MET A 243 33.35 -28.70 -11.62
N VAL A 244 32.35 -28.47 -12.48
CA VAL A 244 31.58 -29.55 -13.11
C VAL A 244 32.09 -29.75 -14.53
N GLN A 245 32.37 -31.00 -14.89
CA GLN A 245 32.69 -31.36 -16.25
C GLN A 245 31.41 -31.38 -17.09
N LEU A 246 31.41 -30.64 -18.19
CA LEU A 246 30.35 -30.65 -19.19
C LEU A 246 30.69 -31.62 -20.32
N ASP A 247 29.67 -32.03 -21.06
CA ASP A 247 29.84 -32.84 -22.27
C ASP A 247 30.79 -32.12 -23.24
N GLY A 248 31.77 -32.86 -23.78
CA GLY A 248 32.85 -32.31 -24.63
C GLY A 248 34.12 -31.88 -23.89
N GLY A 249 34.33 -32.32 -22.64
CA GLY A 249 35.60 -32.13 -21.91
C GLY A 249 35.85 -30.70 -21.40
N ARG A 250 34.83 -29.83 -21.47
CA ARG A 250 34.87 -28.47 -20.91
C ARG A 250 34.54 -28.50 -19.43
N PHE A 251 35.06 -27.53 -18.68
CA PHE A 251 34.76 -27.36 -17.26
C PHE A 251 33.97 -26.07 -17.01
N ALA A 252 32.85 -26.18 -16.31
CA ALA A 252 32.16 -25.04 -15.73
C ALA A 252 32.74 -24.77 -14.34
N THR A 253 33.43 -23.64 -14.19
CA THR A 253 34.09 -23.24 -12.94
C THR A 253 33.29 -22.16 -12.24
N SER A 254 33.08 -22.30 -10.92
CA SER A 254 32.55 -21.19 -10.10
C SER A 254 33.51 -19.98 -10.09
N ASP A 255 32.94 -18.77 -10.18
CA ASP A 255 33.66 -17.49 -10.14
C ASP A 255 34.52 -17.31 -8.87
N LEU A 256 34.08 -17.90 -7.75
CA LEU A 256 34.80 -17.83 -6.48
C LEU A 256 36.19 -18.48 -6.56
N ASN A 257 36.34 -19.56 -7.34
CA ASN A 257 37.63 -20.22 -7.50
C ASN A 257 38.66 -19.27 -8.15
N ASP A 258 38.23 -18.41 -9.08
CA ASP A 258 39.08 -17.41 -9.70
C ASP A 258 39.49 -16.30 -8.72
N LEU A 259 38.58 -15.89 -7.84
CA LEU A 259 38.86 -14.88 -6.80
C LEU A 259 39.83 -15.44 -5.74
N TYR A 260 39.61 -16.66 -5.24
CA TYR A 260 40.54 -17.33 -4.32
C TYR A 260 41.93 -17.51 -4.93
N ARG A 261 41.99 -17.94 -6.20
CA ARG A 261 43.26 -18.09 -6.92
C ARG A 261 44.04 -16.78 -6.98
N ARG A 262 43.38 -15.64 -7.19
CA ARG A 262 44.03 -14.32 -7.16
C ARG A 262 44.60 -14.01 -5.77
N VAL A 263 43.81 -14.21 -4.71
CA VAL A 263 44.26 -13.98 -3.32
C VAL A 263 45.49 -14.83 -3.00
N ILE A 264 45.45 -16.14 -3.28
CA ILE A 264 46.57 -17.06 -2.99
C ILE A 264 47.82 -16.67 -3.80
N ASN A 265 47.68 -16.34 -5.08
CA ASN A 265 48.81 -15.92 -5.91
C ASN A 265 49.48 -14.64 -5.40
N ARG A 266 48.69 -13.62 -5.03
CA ARG A 266 49.18 -12.36 -4.48
C ARG A 266 49.84 -12.57 -3.12
N ASN A 267 49.21 -13.36 -2.26
CA ASN A 267 49.75 -13.68 -0.94
C ASN A 267 51.08 -14.44 -1.03
N ASN A 268 51.18 -15.47 -1.90
CA ASN A 268 52.41 -16.22 -2.11
C ASN A 268 53.52 -15.39 -2.77
N ARG A 269 53.16 -14.40 -3.60
CA ARG A 269 54.13 -13.44 -4.14
C ARG A 269 54.65 -12.52 -3.04
N LEU A 270 53.77 -12.00 -2.19
CA LEU A 270 54.14 -11.16 -1.05
C LEU A 270 55.05 -11.92 -0.06
N LYS A 271 54.71 -13.16 0.33
CA LYS A 271 55.58 -14.00 1.19
C LYS A 271 56.98 -14.16 0.61
N ARG A 272 57.09 -14.38 -0.71
CA ARG A 272 58.39 -14.48 -1.40
C ARG A 272 59.16 -13.16 -1.41
N LEU A 273 58.48 -12.04 -1.65
CA LEU A 273 59.12 -10.70 -1.63
C LEU A 273 59.65 -10.33 -0.24
N LEU A 274 58.89 -10.65 0.82
CA LEU A 274 59.32 -10.45 2.20
C LEU A 274 60.53 -11.33 2.56
N ALA A 275 60.51 -12.60 2.15
CA ALA A 275 61.63 -13.53 2.37
C ALA A 275 62.92 -13.10 1.65
N LEU A 276 62.78 -12.48 0.46
CA LEU A 276 63.89 -11.93 -0.32
C LEU A 276 64.32 -10.52 0.11
N LYS A 277 63.68 -9.92 1.12
CA LYS A 277 63.90 -8.52 1.54
C LYS A 277 63.85 -7.53 0.37
N ALA A 278 62.84 -7.65 -0.49
CA ALA A 278 62.67 -6.79 -1.66
C ALA A 278 62.42 -5.31 -1.25
N PRO A 279 62.71 -4.33 -2.14
CA PRO A 279 62.47 -2.91 -1.87
C PRO A 279 61.04 -2.59 -1.45
N GLU A 280 60.87 -1.63 -0.53
CA GLU A 280 59.58 -1.31 0.07
C GLU A 280 58.50 -0.93 -0.94
N ILE A 281 58.84 -0.20 -2.01
CA ILE A 281 57.88 0.20 -3.05
C ILE A 281 57.16 -1.01 -3.65
N ILE A 282 57.91 -2.10 -3.89
CA ILE A 282 57.36 -3.34 -4.45
C ILE A 282 56.50 -4.06 -3.40
N VAL A 283 56.95 -4.07 -2.15
CA VAL A 283 56.23 -4.69 -1.03
C VAL A 283 54.91 -3.95 -0.76
N ARG A 284 54.91 -2.62 -0.66
CA ARG A 284 53.72 -1.77 -0.50
C ARG A 284 52.71 -1.99 -1.62
N ASN A 285 53.18 -2.04 -2.87
CA ASN A 285 52.30 -2.33 -4.00
C ASN A 285 51.68 -3.73 -3.94
N GLU A 286 52.44 -4.77 -3.53
CA GLU A 286 51.90 -6.12 -3.41
C GLU A 286 50.96 -6.27 -2.20
N LYS A 287 51.24 -5.59 -1.06
CA LYS A 287 50.31 -5.46 0.08
C LYS A 287 48.98 -4.81 -0.37
N ARG A 288 49.04 -3.72 -1.13
CA ARG A 288 47.86 -3.07 -1.75
C ARG A 288 47.09 -4.02 -2.67
N MET A 289 47.79 -4.74 -3.55
CA MET A 289 47.16 -5.71 -4.46
C MET A 289 46.52 -6.90 -3.72
N LEU A 290 47.08 -7.31 -2.59
CA LEU A 290 46.49 -8.32 -1.72
C LEU A 290 45.18 -7.79 -1.10
N GLN A 291 45.19 -6.59 -0.51
CA GLN A 291 43.99 -5.92 0.01
C GLN A 291 42.88 -5.86 -1.05
N GLU A 292 43.21 -5.42 -2.27
CA GLU A 292 42.23 -5.36 -3.37
C GLU A 292 41.68 -6.72 -3.80
N SER A 293 42.49 -7.77 -3.70
CA SER A 293 42.08 -9.13 -4.08
C SER A 293 41.14 -9.74 -3.03
N VAL A 294 41.42 -9.50 -1.75
CA VAL A 294 40.55 -9.91 -0.63
C VAL A 294 39.25 -9.11 -0.65
N ASP A 295 39.31 -7.80 -0.88
CA ASP A 295 38.13 -6.96 -1.08
C ASP A 295 37.22 -7.52 -2.19
N ALA A 296 37.80 -7.91 -3.34
CA ALA A 296 37.05 -8.48 -4.45
C ALA A 296 36.47 -9.87 -4.14
N LEU A 297 37.11 -10.67 -3.29
CA LEU A 297 36.60 -11.96 -2.84
C LEU A 297 35.34 -11.78 -1.97
N PHE A 298 35.38 -10.86 -1.00
CA PHE A 298 34.27 -10.62 -0.08
C PHE A 298 33.14 -9.81 -0.73
N ASP A 299 33.43 -8.66 -1.37
CA ASP A 299 32.44 -7.85 -2.09
C ASP A 299 33.05 -7.14 -3.30
N ASN A 300 32.90 -7.75 -4.48
CA ASN A 300 33.39 -7.19 -5.74
C ASN A 300 32.55 -6.00 -6.24
N SER A 301 31.28 -5.92 -5.84
CA SER A 301 30.34 -4.90 -6.33
C SER A 301 30.55 -3.53 -5.71
N ARG A 302 31.06 -3.45 -4.46
CA ARG A 302 31.35 -2.19 -3.77
C ARG A 302 32.60 -1.49 -4.30
N ARG A 303 33.40 -2.16 -5.14
CA ARG A 303 34.60 -1.56 -5.76
C ARG A 303 34.20 -0.66 -6.93
N LYS A 304 34.92 0.47 -7.08
CA LYS A 304 34.74 1.40 -8.21
C LYS A 304 35.02 0.73 -9.58
N ARG A 305 35.97 -0.20 -9.61
CA ARG A 305 36.25 -1.08 -10.76
C ARG A 305 36.16 -2.52 -10.29
N SER A 306 35.10 -3.20 -10.70
CA SER A 306 34.92 -4.62 -10.38
C SER A 306 35.91 -5.48 -11.17
N VAL A 307 36.34 -6.56 -10.53
CA VAL A 307 37.16 -7.58 -11.17
C VAL A 307 36.30 -8.36 -12.15
N LYS A 308 36.74 -8.41 -13.40
CA LYS A 308 36.03 -9.08 -14.50
C LYS A 308 36.71 -10.38 -14.93
N GLY A 309 35.89 -11.33 -15.39
CA GLY A 309 36.33 -12.59 -16.00
C GLY A 309 36.58 -12.45 -17.51
N LYS A 310 36.85 -13.59 -18.18
CA LYS A 310 37.13 -13.63 -19.63
C LYS A 310 36.01 -13.06 -20.51
N GLY A 311 34.75 -13.13 -20.07
CA GLY A 311 33.59 -12.59 -20.79
C GLY A 311 33.24 -11.13 -20.46
N ASN A 312 34.18 -10.35 -19.89
CA ASN A 312 33.97 -8.96 -19.44
C ASN A 312 32.81 -8.76 -18.43
N ARG A 313 32.27 -9.86 -17.88
CA ARG A 313 31.30 -9.86 -16.77
C ARG A 313 32.03 -9.75 -15.43
N PRO A 314 31.50 -9.01 -14.45
CA PRO A 314 32.04 -9.00 -13.09
C PRO A 314 31.93 -10.42 -12.49
N LEU A 315 32.97 -10.85 -11.79
CA LEU A 315 32.96 -12.11 -11.05
C LEU A 315 32.05 -11.97 -9.83
N LYS A 316 31.23 -13.00 -9.55
CA LYS A 316 30.39 -13.04 -8.34
C LYS A 316 31.25 -13.25 -7.10
N SER A 317 31.11 -12.36 -6.12
CA SER A 317 31.77 -12.44 -4.81
C SER A 317 30.94 -13.22 -3.78
N LEU A 318 31.50 -13.43 -2.58
CA LEU A 318 30.77 -14.08 -1.47
C LEU A 318 29.52 -13.30 -1.08
N SER A 319 29.61 -11.97 -1.00
CA SER A 319 28.44 -11.11 -0.71
C SER A 319 27.35 -11.23 -1.78
N ASP A 320 27.73 -11.30 -3.06
CA ASP A 320 26.78 -11.42 -4.18
C ASP A 320 26.01 -12.75 -4.18
N MET A 321 26.57 -13.80 -3.56
CA MET A 321 25.86 -15.06 -3.36
C MET A 321 24.79 -14.97 -2.28
N LEU A 322 24.91 -14.03 -1.34
CA LEU A 322 23.95 -13.84 -0.25
C LEU A 322 22.88 -12.81 -0.61
N LYS A 323 23.28 -11.69 -1.24
CA LYS A 323 22.42 -10.53 -1.50
C LYS A 323 21.75 -10.57 -2.89
N GLY A 324 20.72 -9.73 -3.06
CA GLY A 324 20.01 -9.56 -4.33
C GLY A 324 18.95 -10.64 -4.60
N LYS A 325 18.28 -10.54 -5.75
CA LYS A 325 17.18 -11.46 -6.14
C LYS A 325 17.66 -12.89 -6.37
N THR A 326 18.87 -13.07 -6.90
CA THR A 326 19.49 -14.38 -7.13
C THR A 326 20.37 -14.85 -5.96
N GLY A 327 20.36 -14.10 -4.85
CA GLY A 327 21.06 -14.46 -3.62
C GLY A 327 20.33 -15.60 -2.89
N ARG A 328 21.08 -16.34 -2.07
CA ARG A 328 20.60 -17.54 -1.38
C ARG A 328 19.37 -17.29 -0.50
N PHE A 329 19.29 -16.16 0.21
CA PHE A 329 18.14 -15.86 1.07
C PHE A 329 16.83 -15.80 0.29
N ARG A 330 16.80 -15.10 -0.85
CA ARG A 330 15.57 -14.92 -1.64
C ARG A 330 15.28 -16.13 -2.53
N GLN A 331 16.29 -16.65 -3.23
CA GLN A 331 16.08 -17.66 -4.27
C GLN A 331 16.08 -19.11 -3.76
N ASN A 332 16.75 -19.41 -2.64
CA ASN A 332 16.96 -20.79 -2.19
C ASN A 332 16.42 -21.07 -0.78
N LEU A 333 16.28 -20.06 0.08
CA LEU A 333 15.71 -20.22 1.42
C LEU A 333 14.21 -19.92 1.41
N LEU A 334 13.82 -18.73 0.96
CA LEU A 334 12.41 -18.32 0.86
C LEU A 334 11.75 -18.93 -0.38
N GLY A 335 12.37 -18.77 -1.56
CA GLY A 335 12.00 -19.51 -2.75
C GLY A 335 12.65 -20.89 -2.74
N LYS A 336 11.88 -21.96 -2.95
CA LYS A 336 12.41 -23.31 -3.14
C LYS A 336 11.68 -24.01 -4.26
N ARG A 337 12.41 -24.82 -5.03
CA ARG A 337 11.77 -25.83 -5.88
C ARG A 337 11.34 -26.97 -4.98
N VAL A 338 10.10 -27.41 -5.16
CA VAL A 338 9.46 -28.41 -4.29
C VAL A 338 9.06 -29.59 -5.17
N ASP A 339 9.39 -30.80 -4.73
CA ASP A 339 8.92 -32.03 -5.37
C ASP A 339 7.41 -32.23 -5.13
N TYR A 340 6.80 -33.26 -5.74
CA TYR A 340 5.36 -33.52 -5.62
C TYR A 340 4.50 -32.31 -6.04
N SER A 341 4.95 -31.62 -7.08
CA SER A 341 4.27 -30.49 -7.67
C SER A 341 4.16 -30.62 -9.19
N GLY A 342 3.12 -30.00 -9.75
CA GLY A 342 2.84 -30.01 -11.19
C GLY A 342 2.23 -28.69 -11.62
N ARG A 343 2.19 -28.41 -12.94
CA ARG A 343 1.51 -27.23 -13.49
C ARG A 343 0.83 -27.61 -14.80
N SER A 344 -0.39 -27.11 -15.00
CA SER A 344 -1.08 -27.21 -16.28
C SER A 344 -2.01 -26.01 -16.51
N VAL A 345 -2.50 -25.89 -17.73
CA VAL A 345 -3.51 -24.90 -18.13
C VAL A 345 -4.83 -25.22 -17.43
N ILE A 346 -5.53 -24.18 -16.98
CA ILE A 346 -6.85 -24.31 -16.37
C ILE A 346 -7.97 -24.23 -17.40
N VAL A 347 -9.02 -24.98 -17.17
CA VAL A 347 -10.28 -24.94 -17.92
C VAL A 347 -11.46 -24.96 -16.96
N ILE A 348 -12.62 -24.51 -17.41
CA ILE A 348 -13.80 -24.44 -16.55
C ILE A 348 -14.37 -25.84 -16.25
N GLY A 349 -14.76 -26.08 -14.99
CA GLY A 349 -15.41 -27.30 -14.52
C GLY A 349 -16.79 -27.03 -13.90
N PRO A 350 -17.83 -26.77 -14.71
CA PRO A 350 -19.13 -26.31 -14.21
C PRO A 350 -19.88 -27.34 -13.35
N HIS A 351 -19.63 -28.63 -13.58
CA HIS A 351 -20.26 -29.74 -12.84
C HIS A 351 -19.56 -30.10 -11.52
N LEU A 352 -18.39 -29.52 -11.26
CA LEU A 352 -17.67 -29.76 -10.00
C LEU A 352 -18.43 -29.09 -8.85
N LYS A 353 -18.32 -29.67 -7.65
CA LYS A 353 -18.73 -28.99 -6.41
C LYS A 353 -17.65 -28.02 -5.95
N MET A 354 -17.99 -27.08 -5.07
CA MET A 354 -17.06 -26.03 -4.66
C MET A 354 -15.74 -26.53 -4.03
N HIS A 355 -15.77 -27.66 -3.33
CA HIS A 355 -14.58 -28.27 -2.71
C HIS A 355 -13.76 -29.15 -3.67
N GLN A 356 -14.21 -29.34 -4.91
CA GLN A 356 -13.62 -30.28 -5.86
C GLN A 356 -12.81 -29.56 -6.95
N MET A 357 -11.82 -30.27 -7.48
CA MET A 357 -11.07 -29.86 -8.67
C MET A 357 -10.87 -31.04 -9.62
N GLY A 358 -10.82 -30.81 -10.95
CA GLY A 358 -10.59 -31.88 -11.92
C GLY A 358 -9.11 -32.11 -12.22
N LEU A 359 -8.56 -33.25 -11.82
CA LEU A 359 -7.14 -33.61 -11.93
C LEU A 359 -6.90 -34.59 -13.09
N PRO A 360 -6.12 -34.21 -14.12
CA PRO A 360 -5.71 -35.11 -15.19
C PRO A 360 -5.10 -36.42 -14.69
N LYS A 361 -5.61 -37.56 -15.17
CA LYS A 361 -5.15 -38.90 -14.77
C LYS A 361 -3.62 -39.08 -14.82
N LYS A 362 -2.97 -38.64 -15.91
CA LYS A 362 -1.50 -38.75 -16.07
C LYS A 362 -0.73 -37.92 -15.04
N MET A 363 -1.25 -36.75 -14.69
CA MET A 363 -0.63 -35.89 -13.70
C MET A 363 -0.83 -36.46 -12.29
N ALA A 364 -2.02 -36.99 -12.00
CA ALA A 364 -2.31 -37.71 -10.75
C ALA A 364 -1.36 -38.90 -10.56
N LEU A 365 -1.14 -39.71 -11.61
CA LEU A 365 -0.24 -40.86 -11.59
C LEU A 365 1.20 -40.48 -11.16
N GLU A 366 1.75 -39.39 -11.72
CA GLU A 366 3.10 -38.94 -11.37
C GLU A 366 3.17 -38.28 -9.98
N LEU A 367 2.15 -37.50 -9.59
CA LEU A 367 2.11 -36.85 -8.28
C LEU A 367 1.96 -37.85 -7.12
N PHE A 368 1.11 -38.87 -7.29
CA PHE A 368 0.80 -39.86 -6.26
C PHE A 368 1.60 -41.16 -6.39
N LYS A 369 2.58 -41.19 -7.30
CA LYS A 369 3.39 -42.37 -7.64
C LYS A 369 3.86 -43.22 -6.45
N PRO A 370 4.48 -42.67 -5.37
CA PRO A 370 4.92 -43.50 -4.25
C PRO A 370 3.77 -44.10 -3.44
N PHE A 371 2.64 -43.39 -3.32
CA PHE A 371 1.45 -43.87 -2.62
C PHE A 371 0.82 -45.04 -3.37
N ILE A 372 0.73 -44.93 -4.69
CA ILE A 372 0.21 -45.99 -5.56
C ILE A 372 1.12 -47.22 -5.48
N MET A 373 2.45 -47.06 -5.59
CA MET A 373 3.39 -48.18 -5.50
C MET A 373 3.28 -48.90 -4.16
N LYS A 374 3.15 -48.16 -3.05
CA LYS A 374 2.95 -48.74 -1.72
C LYS A 374 1.61 -49.48 -1.67
N ARG A 375 0.52 -48.87 -2.13
CA ARG A 375 -0.82 -49.46 -2.10
C ARG A 375 -0.91 -50.75 -2.91
N LEU A 376 -0.28 -50.81 -4.08
CA LEU A 376 -0.22 -52.04 -4.91
C LEU A 376 0.51 -53.19 -4.21
N VAL A 377 1.53 -52.89 -3.39
CA VAL A 377 2.22 -53.90 -2.57
C VAL A 377 1.35 -54.31 -1.38
N ASP A 378 0.71 -53.34 -0.70
CA ASP A 378 -0.17 -53.61 0.45
C ASP A 378 -1.41 -54.44 0.06
N LEU A 379 -1.92 -54.28 -1.17
CA LEU A 379 -3.03 -55.06 -1.73
C LEU A 379 -2.59 -56.39 -2.37
N GLU A 380 -1.29 -56.75 -2.28
CA GLU A 380 -0.70 -57.94 -2.90
C GLU A 380 -0.84 -58.02 -4.43
N LEU A 381 -1.21 -56.91 -5.09
CA LEU A 381 -1.29 -56.78 -6.55
C LEU A 381 0.11 -56.68 -7.22
N ALA A 382 1.14 -56.41 -6.42
CA ALA A 382 2.55 -56.44 -6.82
C ALA A 382 3.44 -57.00 -5.68
N PRO A 383 4.39 -57.92 -5.99
CA PRO A 383 5.21 -58.55 -4.95
C PRO A 383 6.29 -57.64 -4.33
N ASN A 384 6.72 -56.59 -5.04
CA ASN A 384 7.72 -55.64 -4.54
C ASN A 384 7.61 -54.28 -5.27
N ILE A 385 8.26 -53.25 -4.71
CA ILE A 385 8.24 -51.88 -5.24
C ILE A 385 8.75 -51.81 -6.69
N LYS A 386 9.71 -52.64 -7.08
CA LYS A 386 10.25 -52.65 -8.45
C LYS A 386 9.21 -53.17 -9.45
N SER A 387 8.47 -54.21 -9.08
CA SER A 387 7.34 -54.72 -9.86
C SER A 387 6.20 -53.71 -9.90
N ALA A 388 5.85 -53.10 -8.76
CA ALA A 388 4.82 -52.07 -8.70
C ALA A 388 5.17 -50.87 -9.60
N LYS A 389 6.45 -50.43 -9.59
CA LYS A 389 6.95 -49.39 -10.50
C LYS A 389 6.73 -49.76 -11.96
N LYS A 390 7.01 -51.00 -12.37
CA LYS A 390 6.81 -51.46 -13.75
C LYS A 390 5.32 -51.42 -14.14
N LYS A 391 4.42 -51.87 -13.26
CA LYS A 391 2.96 -51.80 -13.48
C LYS A 391 2.48 -50.34 -13.63
N VAL A 392 2.97 -49.45 -12.78
CA VAL A 392 2.67 -48.01 -12.84
C VAL A 392 3.17 -47.39 -14.16
N GLU A 393 4.38 -47.73 -14.61
CA GLU A 393 4.94 -47.26 -15.89
C GLU A 393 4.20 -47.81 -17.12
N GLN A 394 3.54 -48.97 -16.98
CA GLN A 394 2.72 -49.60 -18.01
C GLN A 394 1.27 -49.11 -18.03
N GLU A 395 0.88 -48.24 -17.08
CA GLU A 395 -0.49 -47.71 -16.94
C GLU A 395 -1.56 -48.84 -16.87
N GLU A 396 -1.28 -49.93 -16.13
CA GLU A 396 -2.22 -51.05 -15.95
C GLU A 396 -3.53 -50.63 -15.25
N LYS A 397 -4.62 -51.38 -15.44
CA LYS A 397 -5.96 -51.01 -14.93
C LYS A 397 -6.01 -50.93 -13.41
N GLU A 398 -5.36 -51.87 -12.72
CA GLU A 398 -5.27 -51.97 -11.26
C GLU A 398 -4.63 -50.73 -10.64
N VAL A 399 -3.78 -50.03 -11.40
CA VAL A 399 -3.11 -48.79 -10.97
C VAL A 399 -4.13 -47.66 -10.83
N PHE A 400 -5.10 -47.57 -11.73
CA PHE A 400 -6.14 -46.54 -11.68
C PHE A 400 -7.16 -46.80 -10.56
N GLU A 401 -7.46 -48.06 -10.28
CA GLU A 401 -8.30 -48.45 -9.13
C GLU A 401 -7.62 -48.08 -7.81
N ALA A 402 -6.32 -48.38 -7.66
CA ALA A 402 -5.54 -47.96 -6.50
C ALA A 402 -5.41 -46.42 -6.40
N LEU A 403 -5.30 -45.73 -7.54
CA LEU A 403 -5.20 -44.27 -7.57
C LEU A 403 -6.50 -43.59 -7.11
N ASP A 404 -7.66 -44.09 -7.53
CA ASP A 404 -8.96 -43.54 -7.12
C ASP A 404 -9.19 -43.67 -5.61
N GLU A 405 -8.77 -44.81 -5.03
CA GLU A 405 -8.81 -45.01 -3.58
C GLU A 405 -7.87 -44.05 -2.83
N VAL A 406 -6.64 -43.87 -3.30
CA VAL A 406 -5.64 -42.97 -2.68
C VAL A 406 -6.10 -41.51 -2.70
N ILE A 407 -6.85 -41.09 -3.73
CA ILE A 407 -7.24 -39.69 -3.93
C ILE A 407 -8.48 -39.28 -3.12
N LYS A 408 -9.37 -40.22 -2.78
CA LYS A 408 -10.73 -39.95 -2.28
C LYS A 408 -10.81 -38.99 -1.09
N GLU A 409 -9.81 -38.98 -0.22
CA GLU A 409 -9.73 -38.09 0.96
C GLU A 409 -8.42 -37.31 1.06
N HIS A 410 -7.64 -37.27 -0.02
CA HIS A 410 -6.35 -36.60 -0.04
C HIS A 410 -6.49 -35.18 -0.64
N PRO A 411 -6.42 -34.11 0.17
CA PRO A 411 -6.54 -32.76 -0.36
C PRO A 411 -5.29 -32.42 -1.17
N VAL A 412 -5.45 -31.55 -2.17
CA VAL A 412 -4.36 -30.97 -2.95
C VAL A 412 -4.47 -29.45 -2.91
N LEU A 413 -3.32 -28.78 -2.97
CA LEU A 413 -3.28 -27.32 -2.97
C LEU A 413 -3.13 -26.82 -4.41
N LEU A 414 -4.04 -25.96 -4.84
CA LEU A 414 -3.92 -25.20 -6.09
C LEU A 414 -3.35 -23.82 -5.81
N ASN A 415 -2.43 -23.36 -6.65
CA ASN A 415 -1.79 -22.06 -6.56
C ASN A 415 -1.76 -21.36 -7.92
N ARG A 416 -2.21 -20.10 -7.97
CA ARG A 416 -2.02 -19.20 -9.11
C ARG A 416 -0.93 -18.17 -8.81
N ALA A 417 0.09 -18.14 -9.66
CA ALA A 417 1.17 -17.16 -9.57
C ALA A 417 0.86 -15.92 -10.46
N PRO A 418 1.17 -14.70 -10.00
CA PRO A 418 1.73 -14.34 -8.70
C PRO A 418 0.67 -14.34 -7.57
N THR A 419 1.03 -14.91 -6.41
CA THR A 419 0.16 -14.96 -5.23
C THR A 419 0.23 -13.64 -4.47
N LEU A 420 -0.76 -12.75 -4.67
CA LEU A 420 -0.81 -11.43 -4.00
C LEU A 420 -1.50 -11.46 -2.63
N HIS A 421 -2.36 -12.45 -2.41
CA HIS A 421 -3.13 -12.63 -1.19
C HIS A 421 -3.36 -14.11 -0.93
N ARG A 422 -3.75 -14.47 0.30
CA ARG A 422 -3.89 -15.87 0.74
C ARG A 422 -4.83 -16.72 -0.12
N LEU A 423 -5.89 -16.15 -0.70
CA LEU A 423 -6.86 -16.89 -1.52
C LEU A 423 -6.29 -17.31 -2.89
N GLY A 424 -5.12 -16.83 -3.27
CA GLY A 424 -4.37 -17.35 -4.42
C GLY A 424 -3.82 -18.76 -4.21
N ILE A 425 -3.94 -19.32 -2.99
CA ILE A 425 -3.67 -20.72 -2.68
C ILE A 425 -4.87 -21.29 -1.91
N GLN A 426 -5.48 -22.35 -2.43
CA GLN A 426 -6.60 -23.04 -1.76
C GLN A 426 -6.48 -24.55 -1.89
N GLY A 427 -7.08 -25.26 -0.93
CA GLY A 427 -7.21 -26.71 -0.90
C GLY A 427 -8.46 -27.19 -1.62
N PHE A 428 -8.33 -28.33 -2.30
CA PHE A 428 -9.42 -29.00 -3.02
C PHE A 428 -9.26 -30.52 -2.95
N ILE A 429 -10.37 -31.24 -3.14
CA ILE A 429 -10.38 -32.70 -3.32
C ILE A 429 -10.27 -33.00 -4.82
N PRO A 430 -9.29 -33.82 -5.27
CA PRO A 430 -9.15 -34.14 -6.68
C PRO A 430 -10.25 -35.09 -7.16
N VAL A 431 -10.77 -34.81 -8.35
CA VAL A 431 -11.63 -35.72 -9.13
C VAL A 431 -10.89 -36.04 -10.41
N LEU A 432 -10.70 -37.33 -10.71
CA LEU A 432 -9.97 -37.74 -11.90
C LEU A 432 -10.72 -37.32 -13.18
N VAL A 433 -10.03 -36.64 -14.08
CA VAL A 433 -10.57 -36.21 -15.39
C VAL A 433 -9.67 -36.65 -16.52
N GLU A 434 -10.28 -36.80 -17.69
CA GLU A 434 -9.56 -37.04 -18.94
C GLU A 434 -8.89 -35.76 -19.47
N GLY A 435 -7.85 -35.94 -20.28
CA GLY A 435 -7.08 -34.85 -20.89
C GLY A 435 -5.85 -34.45 -20.08
N LYS A 436 -5.37 -33.22 -20.30
CA LYS A 436 -4.15 -32.67 -19.67
C LYS A 436 -4.38 -31.38 -18.88
N ALA A 437 -5.58 -30.80 -18.96
CA ALA A 437 -5.91 -29.51 -18.34
C ALA A 437 -6.59 -29.71 -16.98
N ILE A 438 -6.32 -28.80 -16.04
CA ILE A 438 -6.92 -28.79 -14.72
C ILE A 438 -8.32 -28.18 -14.84
N LYS A 439 -9.36 -28.86 -14.34
CA LYS A 439 -10.70 -28.25 -14.28
C LYS A 439 -10.89 -27.50 -12.97
N LEU A 440 -11.20 -26.21 -13.04
CA LEU A 440 -11.42 -25.35 -11.88
C LEU A 440 -12.90 -25.03 -11.72
N HIS A 441 -13.34 -24.93 -10.46
CA HIS A 441 -14.70 -24.53 -10.12
C HIS A 441 -14.96 -23.05 -10.49
N PRO A 442 -16.08 -22.69 -11.15
CA PRO A 442 -16.32 -21.31 -11.61
C PRO A 442 -16.38 -20.25 -10.49
N LEU A 443 -16.95 -20.61 -9.33
CA LEU A 443 -17.14 -19.63 -8.23
C LEU A 443 -15.82 -19.18 -7.60
N VAL A 444 -14.75 -20.00 -7.66
CA VAL A 444 -13.45 -19.64 -7.06
C VAL A 444 -12.57 -18.82 -8.01
N CYS A 445 -12.94 -18.68 -9.28
CA CYS A 445 -12.13 -17.95 -10.28
C CYS A 445 -11.82 -16.53 -9.86
N HIS A 446 -12.80 -15.81 -9.29
CA HIS A 446 -12.60 -14.44 -8.81
C HIS A 446 -11.60 -14.38 -7.64
N ALA A 447 -11.63 -15.36 -6.73
CA ALA A 447 -10.68 -15.45 -5.62
C ALA A 447 -9.24 -15.71 -6.09
N PHE A 448 -9.04 -16.50 -7.15
CA PHE A 448 -7.73 -16.67 -7.78
C PHE A 448 -7.35 -15.52 -8.74
N ASN A 449 -8.31 -14.64 -9.05
CA ASN A 449 -8.24 -13.68 -10.16
C ASN A 449 -7.85 -14.37 -11.49
N ALA A 450 -8.43 -15.55 -11.74
CA ALA A 450 -8.06 -16.45 -12.82
C ALA A 450 -9.02 -16.36 -14.01
N ASP A 451 -8.43 -16.30 -15.21
CA ASP A 451 -9.15 -16.29 -16.48
C ASP A 451 -8.83 -17.57 -17.29
N PHE A 452 -9.63 -17.86 -18.33
CA PHE A 452 -9.49 -19.10 -19.12
C PHE A 452 -8.86 -18.85 -20.51
N ASP A 453 -7.92 -17.91 -20.62
CA ASP A 453 -7.24 -17.51 -21.86
C ASP A 453 -5.88 -18.21 -22.09
N GLY A 454 -5.51 -19.16 -21.22
CA GLY A 454 -4.23 -19.87 -21.24
C GLY A 454 -3.49 -19.85 -19.92
N ASP A 455 -4.07 -19.22 -18.89
CA ASP A 455 -3.58 -19.25 -17.51
C ASP A 455 -3.26 -20.66 -17.02
N GLN A 456 -2.23 -20.73 -16.18
CA GLN A 456 -1.74 -21.99 -15.62
C GLN A 456 -1.75 -21.93 -14.09
N MET A 457 -2.17 -23.02 -13.46
CA MET A 457 -2.09 -23.18 -12.02
C MET A 457 -1.13 -24.30 -11.65
N ALA A 458 -0.43 -24.11 -10.53
CA ALA A 458 0.42 -25.12 -9.94
C ALA A 458 -0.36 -25.94 -8.91
N ILE A 459 -0.05 -27.23 -8.80
CA ILE A 459 -0.61 -28.16 -7.83
C ILE A 459 0.51 -28.61 -6.89
N HIS A 460 0.20 -28.72 -5.60
CA HIS A 460 1.08 -29.29 -4.58
C HIS A 460 0.35 -30.34 -3.76
N VAL A 461 1.02 -31.47 -3.48
CA VAL A 461 0.46 -32.58 -2.69
C VAL A 461 0.97 -32.54 -1.24
N PRO A 462 0.11 -32.30 -0.24
CA PRO A 462 0.50 -32.37 1.17
C PRO A 462 0.76 -33.82 1.61
N LEU A 463 2.01 -34.15 1.96
CA LEU A 463 2.40 -35.55 2.22
C LEU A 463 2.19 -35.99 3.67
N SER A 464 2.37 -35.08 4.64
CA SER A 464 2.28 -35.43 6.06
C SER A 464 0.82 -35.41 6.53
N PRO A 465 0.40 -36.28 7.46
CA PRO A 465 -0.96 -36.26 8.00
C PRO A 465 -1.33 -34.91 8.62
N ARG A 466 -0.38 -34.23 9.28
CA ARG A 466 -0.59 -32.89 9.84
C ARG A 466 -0.87 -31.85 8.75
N ALA A 467 -0.09 -31.86 7.66
CA ALA A 467 -0.31 -30.94 6.54
C ALA A 467 -1.63 -31.24 5.79
N GLN A 468 -2.03 -32.51 5.72
CA GLN A 468 -3.34 -32.87 5.15
C GLN A 468 -4.49 -32.38 6.02
N LEU A 469 -4.41 -32.57 7.34
CA LEU A 469 -5.41 -32.06 8.29
C LEU A 469 -5.47 -30.52 8.27
N GLU A 470 -4.33 -29.85 8.21
CA GLU A 470 -4.26 -28.39 8.07
C GLU A 470 -4.94 -27.92 6.77
N ALA A 471 -4.64 -28.59 5.65
CA ALA A 471 -5.28 -28.29 4.37
C ALA A 471 -6.80 -28.49 4.42
N TRP A 472 -7.27 -29.56 5.08
CA TRP A 472 -8.69 -29.85 5.30
C TRP A 472 -9.37 -28.77 6.16
N MET A 473 -8.78 -28.41 7.29
CA MET A 473 -9.42 -27.53 8.27
C MET A 473 -9.36 -26.05 7.90
N LEU A 474 -8.26 -25.59 7.28
CA LEU A 474 -7.99 -24.16 7.08
C LEU A 474 -8.05 -23.74 5.61
N MET A 475 -7.53 -24.58 4.70
CA MET A 475 -7.24 -24.14 3.32
C MET A 475 -8.31 -24.50 2.31
N LEU A 476 -9.24 -25.40 2.62
CA LEU A 476 -10.29 -25.80 1.68
C LEU A 476 -11.09 -24.58 1.18
N ALA A 477 -11.43 -24.57 -0.11
CA ALA A 477 -12.16 -23.46 -0.73
C ALA A 477 -13.49 -23.11 -0.02
N PRO A 478 -14.33 -24.07 0.45
CA PRO A 478 -15.54 -23.77 1.22
C PRO A 478 -15.34 -22.98 2.52
N HIS A 479 -14.14 -23.00 3.11
CA HIS A 479 -13.84 -22.24 4.33
C HIS A 479 -13.46 -20.78 4.05
N ASN A 480 -13.22 -20.44 2.78
CA ASN A 480 -12.61 -19.18 2.37
C ASN A 480 -13.54 -18.40 1.41
N LEU A 481 -14.74 -18.05 1.88
CA LEU A 481 -15.80 -17.40 1.10
C LEU A 481 -15.73 -15.87 1.11
N LEU A 482 -15.11 -15.29 2.14
CA LEU A 482 -15.07 -13.86 2.40
C LEU A 482 -13.70 -13.27 2.08
N ASN A 483 -13.68 -11.99 1.77
CA ASN A 483 -12.46 -11.23 1.57
C ASN A 483 -11.86 -10.82 2.93
N PRO A 484 -10.60 -11.18 3.24
CA PRO A 484 -9.93 -10.76 4.48
C PRO A 484 -9.82 -9.24 4.67
N ALA A 485 -9.88 -8.46 3.58
CA ALA A 485 -9.71 -7.01 3.65
C ALA A 485 -10.90 -6.26 4.27
N ASN A 486 -12.13 -6.77 4.06
CA ASN A 486 -13.36 -6.05 4.40
C ASN A 486 -14.54 -6.95 4.83
N GLY A 487 -14.40 -8.27 4.78
CA GLY A 487 -15.46 -9.23 5.15
C GLY A 487 -16.61 -9.35 4.14
N SER A 488 -16.49 -8.77 2.95
CA SER A 488 -17.47 -8.97 1.89
C SER A 488 -17.31 -10.35 1.25
N PRO A 489 -18.38 -10.98 0.74
CA PRO A 489 -18.27 -12.17 -0.10
C PRO A 489 -17.33 -11.92 -1.28
N ILE A 490 -16.37 -12.82 -1.50
CA ILE A 490 -15.48 -12.79 -2.69
C ILE A 490 -15.81 -13.92 -3.66
N VAL A 491 -16.39 -15.00 -3.12
CA VAL A 491 -16.88 -16.12 -3.90
C VAL A 491 -18.39 -15.93 -4.10
N GLY A 492 -18.80 -15.86 -5.36
CA GLY A 492 -20.20 -15.68 -5.73
C GLY A 492 -20.41 -15.94 -7.22
N PRO A 493 -21.67 -16.08 -7.67
CA PRO A 493 -21.98 -16.17 -9.09
C PRO A 493 -21.44 -14.93 -9.83
N SER A 494 -20.95 -15.12 -11.04
CA SER A 494 -20.37 -14.04 -11.85
C SER A 494 -20.82 -14.15 -13.30
N GLN A 495 -20.82 -13.01 -14.00
CA GLN A 495 -21.13 -12.91 -15.43
C GLN A 495 -22.44 -13.64 -15.79
N ASP A 496 -22.35 -14.70 -16.59
CA ASP A 496 -23.48 -15.46 -17.13
C ASP A 496 -24.40 -16.03 -16.06
N MET A 497 -23.84 -16.42 -14.90
CA MET A 497 -24.66 -16.93 -13.79
C MET A 497 -25.56 -15.83 -13.23
N VAL A 498 -25.01 -14.61 -13.06
CA VAL A 498 -25.78 -13.44 -12.59
C VAL A 498 -26.86 -13.08 -13.59
N LEU A 499 -26.52 -13.10 -14.88
CA LEU A 499 -27.48 -12.83 -15.95
C LEU A 499 -28.65 -13.82 -15.93
N GLY A 500 -28.36 -15.12 -15.79
CA GLY A 500 -29.38 -16.16 -15.67
C GLY A 500 -30.30 -15.95 -14.46
N LEU A 501 -29.72 -15.68 -13.28
CA LEU A 501 -30.48 -15.45 -12.04
C LEU A 501 -31.32 -14.17 -12.10
N PHE A 502 -30.78 -13.10 -12.67
CA PHE A 502 -31.49 -11.84 -12.89
C PHE A 502 -32.72 -12.06 -13.78
N LEU A 503 -32.54 -12.79 -14.88
CA LEU A 503 -33.63 -13.07 -15.82
C LEU A 503 -34.72 -13.93 -15.19
N VAL A 504 -34.35 -14.94 -14.41
CA VAL A 504 -35.29 -15.80 -13.67
C VAL A 504 -36.12 -15.00 -12.66
N THR A 505 -35.51 -14.04 -11.99
CA THR A 505 -36.17 -13.27 -10.92
C THR A 505 -36.89 -12.01 -11.43
N SER A 506 -36.66 -11.62 -12.67
CA SER A 506 -37.32 -10.48 -13.32
C SER A 506 -38.77 -10.79 -13.75
N GLN A 507 -39.63 -9.78 -13.72
CA GLN A 507 -41.04 -9.87 -14.13
C GLN A 507 -41.20 -9.40 -15.60
N PHE A 508 -42.10 -10.02 -16.36
CA PHE A 508 -42.51 -9.57 -17.69
C PHE A 508 -44.02 -9.31 -17.70
N ASP A 509 -44.42 -8.09 -18.04
CA ASP A 509 -45.84 -7.68 -18.08
C ASP A 509 -46.48 -8.22 -19.38
N GLY A 510 -47.60 -8.93 -19.30
CA GLY A 510 -48.23 -9.60 -20.44
C GLY A 510 -47.69 -10.99 -20.79
N ASP A 511 -46.90 -11.62 -19.91
CA ASP A 511 -46.43 -13.01 -20.10
C ASP A 511 -47.59 -14.02 -20.00
N LYS A 512 -47.41 -15.20 -20.59
CA LYS A 512 -48.44 -16.25 -20.59
C LYS A 512 -48.82 -16.64 -19.17
N GLY A 513 -50.12 -16.62 -18.87
CA GLY A 513 -50.65 -17.08 -17.58
C GLY A 513 -50.66 -16.05 -16.46
N GLU A 514 -50.53 -14.76 -16.79
CA GLU A 514 -50.67 -13.65 -15.84
C GLU A 514 -51.99 -13.70 -15.06
N GLY A 515 -51.93 -13.48 -13.74
CA GLY A 515 -53.09 -13.41 -12.84
C GLY A 515 -53.65 -14.78 -12.40
N LYS A 516 -52.99 -15.89 -12.74
CA LYS A 516 -53.40 -17.23 -12.30
C LYS A 516 -53.00 -17.52 -10.84
N TYR A 517 -53.75 -18.45 -10.24
CA TYR A 517 -53.60 -18.88 -8.85
C TYR A 517 -53.03 -20.30 -8.80
N PHE A 518 -52.08 -20.54 -7.89
CA PHE A 518 -51.46 -21.86 -7.68
C PHE A 518 -51.35 -22.18 -6.19
N GLY A 519 -51.48 -23.46 -5.85
CA GLY A 519 -51.40 -23.95 -4.47
C GLY A 519 -50.00 -24.41 -4.05
N SER A 520 -49.12 -24.77 -4.99
CA SER A 520 -47.76 -25.25 -4.67
C SER A 520 -46.73 -24.99 -5.78
N LEU A 521 -45.45 -25.10 -5.42
CA LEU A 521 -44.34 -24.98 -6.37
C LEU A 521 -44.34 -26.09 -7.43
N ASP A 522 -44.77 -27.31 -7.08
CA ASP A 522 -44.82 -28.42 -8.04
C ASP A 522 -45.95 -28.26 -9.07
N GLU A 523 -47.06 -27.64 -8.68
CA GLU A 523 -48.13 -27.26 -9.61
C GLU A 523 -47.65 -26.20 -10.61
N VAL A 524 -46.87 -25.23 -10.14
CA VAL A 524 -46.23 -24.20 -10.98
C VAL A 524 -45.21 -24.82 -11.94
N ARG A 525 -44.39 -25.80 -11.48
CA ARG A 525 -43.48 -26.57 -12.35
C ARG A 525 -44.24 -27.26 -13.46
N TYR A 526 -45.30 -28.00 -13.11
CA TYR A 526 -46.13 -28.70 -14.08
C TYR A 526 -46.76 -27.75 -15.10
N ALA A 527 -47.23 -26.58 -14.63
CA ALA A 527 -47.81 -25.56 -15.50
C ALA A 527 -46.80 -24.95 -16.48
N ILE A 528 -45.54 -24.74 -16.05
CA ILE A 528 -44.45 -24.28 -16.92
C ILE A 528 -44.10 -25.36 -17.95
N ASP A 529 -43.97 -26.62 -17.53
CA ASP A 529 -43.61 -27.73 -18.43
C ASP A 529 -44.68 -27.95 -19.51
N LYS A 530 -45.96 -27.67 -19.19
CA LYS A 530 -47.07 -27.66 -20.15
C LYS A 530 -47.18 -26.37 -20.97
N GLY A 531 -46.34 -25.37 -20.71
CA GLY A 531 -46.34 -24.07 -21.41
C GLY A 531 -47.57 -23.20 -21.12
N VAL A 532 -48.28 -23.47 -20.02
CA VAL A 532 -49.51 -22.77 -19.60
C VAL A 532 -49.20 -21.45 -18.90
N VAL A 533 -48.01 -21.35 -18.31
CA VAL A 533 -47.49 -20.21 -17.56
C VAL A 533 -46.04 -19.96 -17.97
N GLY A 534 -45.69 -18.70 -18.23
CA GLY A 534 -44.32 -18.27 -18.48
C GLY A 534 -43.54 -18.04 -17.18
N LEU A 535 -42.22 -18.22 -17.22
CA LEU A 535 -41.36 -18.15 -16.03
C LEU A 535 -41.42 -16.80 -15.30
N ARG A 536 -41.77 -15.72 -16.03
CA ARG A 536 -41.71 -14.33 -15.58
C ARG A 536 -43.09 -13.69 -15.43
N SER A 537 -44.14 -14.47 -15.67
CA SER A 537 -45.52 -14.08 -15.47
C SER A 537 -45.81 -13.79 -14.00
N ARG A 538 -46.66 -12.78 -13.75
CA ARG A 538 -47.15 -12.48 -12.41
C ARG A 538 -48.25 -13.46 -12.03
N ILE A 539 -48.03 -14.22 -10.96
CA ILE A 539 -48.95 -15.22 -10.42
C ILE A 539 -49.22 -14.98 -8.94
N SER A 540 -50.34 -15.52 -8.44
CA SER A 540 -50.69 -15.52 -7.02
C SER A 540 -50.49 -16.93 -6.45
N VAL A 541 -49.73 -17.06 -5.38
CA VAL A 541 -49.41 -18.35 -4.77
C VAL A 541 -49.69 -18.29 -3.27
N LEU A 542 -50.20 -19.40 -2.71
CA LEU A 542 -50.32 -19.57 -1.27
C LEU A 542 -48.97 -19.99 -0.69
N HIS A 543 -48.37 -19.17 0.15
CA HIS A 543 -47.10 -19.43 0.84
C HIS A 543 -47.26 -19.09 2.33
N ASP A 544 -46.99 -20.05 3.22
CA ASP A 544 -47.19 -19.92 4.68
C ASP A 544 -48.56 -19.35 5.08
N ASP A 545 -49.63 -19.93 4.51
CA ASP A 545 -51.03 -19.53 4.68
C ASP A 545 -51.36 -18.08 4.26
N LYS A 546 -50.44 -17.40 3.56
CA LYS A 546 -50.62 -16.05 3.01
C LYS A 546 -50.58 -16.08 1.48
N LEU A 547 -51.49 -15.34 0.86
CA LEU A 547 -51.49 -15.18 -0.60
C LEU A 547 -50.44 -14.13 -1.00
N ILE A 548 -49.37 -14.55 -1.67
CA ILE A 548 -48.32 -13.66 -2.16
C ILE A 548 -48.39 -13.53 -3.69
N GLN A 549 -48.18 -12.31 -4.20
CA GLN A 549 -47.99 -12.08 -5.64
C GLN A 549 -46.51 -12.22 -5.99
N THR A 550 -46.16 -13.13 -6.88
CA THR A 550 -44.78 -13.43 -7.24
C THR A 550 -44.66 -13.92 -8.70
N THR A 551 -43.49 -14.39 -9.10
CA THR A 551 -43.27 -15.03 -10.41
C THR A 551 -42.80 -16.48 -10.20
N PRO A 552 -43.10 -17.41 -11.14
CA PRO A 552 -42.60 -18.78 -11.07
C PRO A 552 -41.07 -18.87 -10.91
N GLY A 553 -40.33 -17.98 -11.60
CA GLY A 553 -38.88 -17.94 -11.50
C GLY A 553 -38.39 -17.51 -10.11
N ARG A 554 -39.05 -16.55 -9.44
CA ARG A 554 -38.74 -16.21 -8.05
C ARG A 554 -39.00 -17.37 -7.11
N MET A 555 -40.01 -18.20 -7.36
CA MET A 555 -40.23 -19.41 -6.56
C MET A 555 -39.09 -20.42 -6.70
N PHE A 556 -38.57 -20.63 -7.91
CA PHE A 556 -37.38 -21.48 -8.11
C PHE A 556 -36.13 -20.92 -7.43
N PHE A 557 -35.97 -19.61 -7.43
CA PHE A 557 -34.89 -18.96 -6.71
C PHE A 557 -35.04 -19.06 -5.19
N ASN A 558 -36.27 -18.98 -4.65
CA ASN A 558 -36.48 -19.14 -3.21
C ASN A 558 -36.30 -20.59 -2.75
N ALA A 559 -36.57 -21.58 -3.61
CA ALA A 559 -36.39 -22.99 -3.28
C ALA A 559 -34.93 -23.43 -3.08
N ILE A 560 -33.95 -22.62 -3.53
CA ILE A 560 -32.52 -22.88 -3.32
C ILE A 560 -31.95 -22.15 -2.09
N LEU A 561 -32.72 -21.25 -1.48
CA LEU A 561 -32.30 -20.52 -0.28
C LEU A 561 -32.36 -21.45 0.94
N PRO A 562 -31.55 -21.21 1.98
CA PRO A 562 -31.60 -22.00 3.20
C PRO A 562 -32.98 -21.94 3.87
N ASP A 563 -33.39 -23.03 4.50
CA ASP A 563 -34.64 -23.10 5.26
C ASP A 563 -34.68 -22.01 6.34
N GLY A 564 -35.75 -21.21 6.37
CA GLY A 564 -35.91 -20.08 7.29
C GLY A 564 -35.33 -18.74 6.79
N TYR A 565 -34.80 -18.69 5.56
CA TYR A 565 -34.50 -17.41 4.89
C TYR A 565 -35.80 -16.74 4.43
N GLU A 566 -35.86 -15.41 4.47
CA GLU A 566 -37.06 -14.64 4.10
C GLU A 566 -37.36 -14.71 2.59
N TYR A 567 -38.63 -14.80 2.21
CA TYR A 567 -39.02 -14.91 0.81
C TYR A 567 -38.59 -13.68 -0.01
N VAL A 568 -37.65 -13.87 -0.94
CA VAL A 568 -37.09 -12.84 -1.81
C VAL A 568 -38.06 -12.57 -2.97
N ASN A 569 -38.83 -11.49 -2.87
CA ASN A 569 -39.81 -11.09 -3.89
C ASN A 569 -39.39 -9.86 -4.71
N GLN A 570 -38.12 -9.80 -5.11
CA GLN A 570 -37.58 -8.72 -5.94
C GLN A 570 -36.65 -9.27 -7.03
N THR A 571 -36.34 -8.46 -8.03
CA THR A 571 -35.35 -8.83 -9.05
C THR A 571 -33.96 -8.85 -8.43
N VAL A 572 -33.22 -9.94 -8.66
CA VAL A 572 -31.90 -10.17 -8.04
C VAL A 572 -30.81 -9.76 -9.04
N ASN A 573 -30.22 -8.59 -8.82
CA ASN A 573 -28.99 -8.16 -9.50
C ASN A 573 -27.75 -8.54 -8.67
N ASP A 574 -26.55 -8.28 -9.20
CA ASP A 574 -25.27 -8.60 -8.53
C ASP A 574 -25.18 -8.04 -7.10
N LYS A 575 -25.67 -6.81 -6.87
CA LYS A 575 -25.65 -6.18 -5.54
C LYS A 575 -26.56 -6.88 -4.53
N VAL A 576 -27.79 -7.19 -4.95
CA VAL A 576 -28.77 -7.92 -4.12
C VAL A 576 -28.26 -9.34 -3.85
N MET A 577 -27.67 -9.99 -4.85
CA MET A 577 -27.10 -11.33 -4.71
C MET A 577 -25.96 -11.37 -3.69
N ASN A 578 -25.02 -10.42 -3.76
CA ASN A 578 -23.94 -10.31 -2.77
C ASN A 578 -24.46 -10.06 -1.34
N ARG A 579 -25.59 -9.33 -1.21
CA ARG A 579 -26.27 -9.15 0.08
C ARG A 579 -26.85 -10.46 0.59
N ILE A 580 -27.56 -11.22 -0.24
CA ILE A 580 -28.12 -12.53 0.12
C ILE A 580 -27.01 -13.49 0.55
N ILE A 581 -25.87 -13.51 -0.16
CA ILE A 581 -24.73 -14.36 0.21
C ILE A 581 -24.15 -13.96 1.58
N ALA A 582 -24.00 -12.66 1.84
CA ALA A 582 -23.52 -12.17 3.13
C ALA A 582 -24.48 -12.55 4.27
N GLU A 583 -25.77 -12.26 4.13
CA GLU A 583 -26.79 -12.58 5.14
C GLU A 583 -26.92 -14.09 5.37
N SER A 584 -26.83 -14.89 4.30
CA SER A 584 -26.80 -16.35 4.39
C SER A 584 -25.63 -16.84 5.25
N TYR A 585 -24.43 -16.29 5.02
CA TYR A 585 -23.24 -16.64 5.77
C TYR A 585 -23.36 -16.25 7.25
N ASP A 586 -23.86 -15.05 7.52
CA ASP A 586 -23.99 -14.51 8.87
C ASP A 586 -25.02 -15.29 9.72
N ARG A 587 -26.18 -15.63 9.14
CA ARG A 587 -27.29 -16.28 9.86
C ARG A 587 -27.20 -17.80 9.89
N PHE A 588 -26.80 -18.43 8.79
CA PHE A 588 -26.86 -19.89 8.60
C PHE A 588 -25.47 -20.55 8.57
N GLY A 589 -24.40 -19.75 8.50
CA GLY A 589 -23.02 -20.23 8.50
C GLY A 589 -22.53 -20.77 7.16
N ALA A 590 -21.22 -21.02 7.08
CA ALA A 590 -20.55 -21.42 5.85
C ALA A 590 -21.14 -22.66 5.13
N PRO A 591 -21.51 -23.77 5.82
CA PRO A 591 -21.99 -24.96 5.12
C PRO A 591 -23.28 -24.74 4.32
N ALA A 592 -24.26 -24.05 4.90
CA ALA A 592 -25.52 -23.74 4.25
C ALA A 592 -25.31 -22.80 3.05
N THR A 593 -24.45 -21.79 3.21
CA THR A 593 -24.11 -20.85 2.14
C THR A 593 -23.42 -21.55 0.96
N VAL A 594 -22.53 -22.52 1.21
CA VAL A 594 -21.84 -23.27 0.14
C VAL A 594 -22.82 -24.10 -0.68
N ILE A 595 -23.78 -24.77 -0.03
CA ILE A 595 -24.83 -25.53 -0.71
C ILE A 595 -25.67 -24.58 -1.58
N MET A 596 -26.14 -23.48 -1.00
CA MET A 596 -26.88 -22.44 -1.71
C MET A 596 -26.10 -21.93 -2.94
N LEU A 597 -24.80 -21.66 -2.81
CA LEU A 597 -23.95 -21.19 -3.90
C LEU A 597 -23.80 -22.21 -5.04
N ASP A 598 -23.63 -23.49 -4.71
CA ASP A 598 -23.54 -24.56 -5.71
C ASP A 598 -24.86 -24.74 -6.47
N GLU A 599 -26.00 -24.57 -5.82
CA GLU A 599 -27.33 -24.58 -6.44
C GLU A 599 -27.59 -23.32 -7.27
N MET A 600 -27.22 -22.13 -6.76
CA MET A 600 -27.28 -20.86 -7.50
C MET A 600 -26.49 -20.93 -8.82
N LYS A 601 -25.29 -21.53 -8.79
CA LYS A 601 -24.46 -21.76 -9.97
C LYS A 601 -25.20 -22.61 -11.01
N GLN A 602 -25.79 -23.73 -10.59
CA GLN A 602 -26.51 -24.64 -11.48
C GLN A 602 -27.74 -23.96 -12.11
N LEU A 603 -28.54 -23.28 -11.27
CA LEU A 603 -29.72 -22.53 -11.70
C LEU A 603 -29.35 -21.43 -12.70
N GLY A 604 -28.32 -20.64 -12.38
CA GLY A 604 -27.81 -19.57 -13.22
C GLY A 604 -27.38 -20.05 -14.60
N PHE A 605 -26.54 -21.09 -14.68
CA PHE A 605 -26.12 -21.64 -15.99
C PHE A 605 -27.29 -22.24 -16.78
N HIS A 606 -28.20 -22.95 -16.11
CA HIS A 606 -29.36 -23.57 -16.77
C HIS A 606 -30.23 -22.52 -17.46
N PHE A 607 -30.61 -21.46 -16.74
CA PHE A 607 -31.49 -20.43 -17.27
C PHE A 607 -30.80 -19.44 -18.19
N ALA A 608 -29.51 -19.14 -17.99
CA ALA A 608 -28.72 -18.36 -18.94
C ALA A 608 -28.69 -19.04 -20.32
N THR A 609 -28.52 -20.36 -20.34
CA THR A 609 -28.53 -21.16 -21.59
C THR A 609 -29.91 -21.14 -22.25
N ARG A 610 -31.00 -21.28 -21.48
CA ARG A 610 -32.37 -21.24 -22.01
C ARG A 610 -32.77 -19.88 -22.57
N PHE A 611 -32.34 -18.80 -21.94
CA PHE A 611 -32.62 -17.45 -22.42
C PHE A 611 -31.80 -17.11 -23.67
N ALA A 612 -30.58 -17.66 -23.79
CA ALA A 612 -29.67 -17.47 -24.91
C ALA A 612 -29.47 -15.99 -25.30
N PRO A 613 -29.02 -15.12 -24.35
CA PRO A 613 -28.82 -13.71 -24.64
C PRO A 613 -27.74 -13.55 -25.72
N SER A 614 -28.07 -12.87 -26.81
CA SER A 614 -27.14 -12.55 -27.91
C SER A 614 -26.90 -11.04 -28.00
N ILE A 615 -25.75 -10.63 -28.54
CA ILE A 615 -25.48 -9.23 -28.86
C ILE A 615 -25.33 -9.09 -30.37
N ALA A 616 -26.14 -8.22 -30.97
CA ALA A 616 -26.04 -7.82 -32.36
C ALA A 616 -25.78 -6.31 -32.49
N VAL A 617 -25.30 -5.88 -33.66
CA VAL A 617 -25.08 -4.45 -33.96
C VAL A 617 -26.39 -3.65 -33.90
N SER A 618 -27.53 -4.30 -34.16
CA SER A 618 -28.87 -3.71 -34.03
C SER A 618 -29.24 -3.32 -32.60
N ASP A 619 -28.68 -4.00 -31.60
CA ASP A 619 -29.01 -3.79 -30.19
C ASP A 619 -28.32 -2.53 -29.63
N ILE A 620 -27.26 -2.06 -30.28
CA ILE A 620 -26.53 -0.85 -29.87
C ILE A 620 -27.31 0.39 -30.33
N LYS A 621 -28.24 0.92 -29.53
CA LYS A 621 -29.06 2.09 -29.92
C LYS A 621 -28.35 3.42 -29.65
N VAL A 622 -28.24 4.25 -30.70
CA VAL A 622 -27.70 5.62 -30.61
C VAL A 622 -28.87 6.57 -30.43
N SER A 623 -28.78 7.49 -29.46
CA SER A 623 -29.83 8.49 -29.23
C SER A 623 -29.99 9.41 -30.46
N PRO A 624 -31.22 9.60 -30.99
CA PRO A 624 -31.47 10.57 -32.06
C PRO A 624 -31.12 12.01 -31.66
N ARG A 625 -31.18 12.33 -30.36
CA ARG A 625 -30.87 13.66 -29.82
C ARG A 625 -29.37 13.98 -29.83
N LYS A 626 -28.50 12.99 -30.03
CA LYS A 626 -27.03 13.14 -30.06
C LYS A 626 -26.58 14.28 -30.97
N LYS A 627 -27.13 14.36 -32.20
CA LYS A 627 -26.75 15.39 -33.18
C LYS A 627 -27.04 16.79 -32.66
N SER A 628 -28.21 16.99 -32.04
CA SER A 628 -28.60 18.29 -31.46
C SER A 628 -27.67 18.72 -30.32
N TYR A 629 -27.25 17.79 -29.45
CA TYR A 629 -26.32 18.11 -28.36
C TYR A 629 -24.95 18.51 -28.90
N ILE A 630 -24.43 17.77 -29.90
CA ILE A 630 -23.15 18.10 -30.54
C ILE A 630 -23.20 19.47 -31.23
N ASP A 631 -24.29 19.79 -31.91
CA ASP A 631 -24.46 21.08 -32.59
C ASP A 631 -24.54 22.24 -31.60
N SER A 632 -25.20 22.05 -30.44
CA SER A 632 -25.22 23.03 -29.35
C SER A 632 -23.82 23.26 -28.78
N ALA A 633 -23.10 22.18 -28.47
CA ALA A 633 -21.74 22.24 -27.94
C ALA A 633 -20.77 22.92 -28.91
N ASN A 634 -20.90 22.67 -30.22
CA ASN A 634 -20.08 23.33 -31.24
C ASN A 634 -20.28 24.86 -31.23
N LYS A 635 -21.52 25.33 -31.09
CA LYS A 635 -21.82 26.77 -31.01
C LYS A 635 -21.25 27.41 -29.74
N GLU A 636 -21.32 26.71 -28.61
CA GLU A 636 -20.70 27.17 -27.35
C GLU A 636 -19.18 27.23 -27.45
N VAL A 637 -18.54 26.21 -28.03
CA VAL A 637 -17.09 26.20 -28.26
C VAL A 637 -16.68 27.33 -29.21
N GLU A 638 -17.48 27.62 -30.24
CA GLU A 638 -17.22 28.73 -31.15
C GLU A 638 -17.34 30.09 -30.46
N SER A 639 -18.32 30.28 -29.56
CA SER A 639 -18.45 31.52 -28.78
C SER A 639 -17.26 31.73 -27.83
N VAL A 640 -16.80 30.66 -27.18
CA VAL A 640 -15.59 30.67 -26.34
C VAL A 640 -14.34 31.00 -27.17
N ASN A 641 -14.19 30.40 -28.35
CA ASN A 641 -13.08 30.72 -29.24
C ASN A 641 -13.14 32.17 -29.76
N LYS A 642 -14.33 32.70 -30.00
CA LYS A 642 -14.53 34.10 -30.39
C LYS A 642 -14.14 35.05 -29.26
N ALA A 643 -14.55 34.75 -28.02
CA ALA A 643 -14.19 35.51 -26.83
C ALA A 643 -12.66 35.53 -26.60
N HIS A 644 -11.97 34.42 -26.89
CA HIS A 644 -10.52 34.37 -26.85
C HIS A 644 -9.88 35.24 -27.95
N ARG A 645 -10.38 35.16 -29.19
CA ARG A 645 -9.89 35.98 -30.31
C ARG A 645 -10.12 37.48 -30.09
N SER A 646 -11.17 37.86 -29.36
CA SER A 646 -11.44 39.25 -28.98
C SER A 646 -10.68 39.70 -27.71
N GLY A 647 -9.82 38.84 -27.14
CA GLY A 647 -9.00 39.17 -25.97
C GLY A 647 -9.74 39.19 -24.63
N VAL A 648 -10.98 38.69 -24.56
CA VAL A 648 -11.81 38.72 -23.33
C VAL A 648 -11.41 37.62 -22.34
N ILE A 649 -10.88 36.49 -22.84
CA ILE A 649 -10.45 35.35 -22.01
C ILE A 649 -9.04 34.89 -22.38
N THR A 650 -8.32 34.33 -21.42
CA THR A 650 -6.98 33.76 -21.65
C THR A 650 -7.05 32.44 -22.40
N ASN A 651 -5.93 31.97 -22.96
CA ASN A 651 -5.89 30.65 -23.61
C ASN A 651 -6.08 29.50 -22.61
N GLU A 652 -5.62 29.66 -21.35
CA GLU A 652 -5.83 28.65 -20.29
C GLU A 652 -7.30 28.55 -19.90
N GLU A 653 -7.98 29.68 -19.73
CA GLU A 653 -9.43 29.72 -19.48
C GLU A 653 -10.23 29.15 -20.65
N ARG A 654 -9.84 29.49 -21.89
CA ARG A 654 -10.43 28.90 -23.11
C ARG A 654 -10.31 27.38 -23.08
N TYR A 655 -9.12 26.86 -22.82
CA TYR A 655 -8.86 25.42 -22.79
C TYR A 655 -9.71 24.70 -21.73
N LYS A 656 -9.78 25.25 -20.50
CA LYS A 656 -10.64 24.70 -19.43
C LYS A 656 -12.12 24.72 -19.80
N LYS A 657 -12.64 25.87 -20.27
CA LYS A 657 -14.04 26.00 -20.69
C LYS A 657 -14.42 25.01 -21.80
N VAL A 658 -13.53 24.80 -22.79
CA VAL A 658 -13.76 23.82 -23.86
C VAL A 658 -13.85 22.40 -23.31
N ILE A 659 -13.00 22.03 -22.35
CA ILE A 659 -13.06 20.72 -21.69
C ILE A 659 -14.37 20.55 -20.93
N ASP A 660 -14.80 21.56 -20.19
CA ASP A 660 -16.04 21.51 -19.41
C ASP A 660 -17.28 21.32 -20.30
N ILE A 661 -17.35 22.06 -21.41
CA ILE A 661 -18.44 21.94 -22.40
C ILE A 661 -18.52 20.51 -22.94
N TRP A 662 -17.40 19.94 -23.38
CA TRP A 662 -17.39 18.58 -23.93
C TRP A 662 -17.68 17.52 -22.88
N THR A 663 -17.26 17.72 -21.63
CA THR A 663 -17.55 16.81 -20.52
C THR A 663 -19.04 16.78 -20.22
N LYS A 664 -19.66 17.94 -20.05
CA LYS A 664 -21.11 18.09 -19.84
C LYS A 664 -21.93 17.51 -21.00
N THR A 665 -21.54 17.80 -22.24
CA THR A 665 -22.21 17.29 -23.44
C THR A 665 -22.16 15.76 -23.50
N ASN A 666 -21.01 15.17 -23.14
CA ASN A 666 -20.83 13.73 -23.12
C ASN A 666 -21.75 13.04 -22.10
N GLU A 667 -21.93 13.63 -20.91
CA GLU A 667 -22.86 13.13 -19.90
C GLU A 667 -24.31 13.19 -20.38
N GLN A 668 -24.74 14.32 -20.94
CA GLN A 668 -26.09 14.48 -21.51
C GLN A 668 -26.41 13.43 -22.60
N ILE A 669 -25.45 13.19 -23.51
CA ILE A 669 -25.59 12.15 -24.55
C ILE A 669 -25.68 10.76 -23.91
N THR A 670 -24.90 10.51 -22.87
CA THR A 670 -24.89 9.22 -22.16
C THR A 670 -26.23 8.95 -21.49
N ASP A 671 -26.78 9.95 -20.79
CA ASP A 671 -28.06 9.80 -20.08
C ASP A 671 -29.21 9.59 -21.07
N SER A 672 -29.26 10.39 -22.14
CA SER A 672 -30.25 10.19 -23.20
C SER A 672 -30.13 8.83 -23.87
N MET A 673 -28.93 8.33 -24.11
CA MET A 673 -28.70 7.00 -24.68
C MET A 673 -29.17 5.88 -23.73
N MET A 674 -28.91 6.00 -22.43
CA MET A 674 -29.35 5.00 -21.44
C MET A 674 -30.87 4.93 -21.32
N GLU A 675 -31.56 6.07 -21.41
CA GLU A 675 -33.03 6.11 -21.44
C GLU A 675 -33.62 5.39 -22.67
N GLU A 676 -33.01 5.57 -23.84
CA GLU A 676 -33.42 4.88 -25.07
C GLU A 676 -33.19 3.37 -24.97
N LEU A 677 -32.02 2.94 -24.49
CA LEU A 677 -31.70 1.53 -24.28
C LEU A 677 -32.65 0.85 -23.29
N LYS A 678 -33.08 1.56 -22.24
CA LYS A 678 -34.02 1.06 -21.24
C LYS A 678 -35.44 0.84 -21.82
N LYS A 679 -35.83 1.60 -22.84
CA LYS A 679 -37.16 1.46 -23.49
C LYS A 679 -37.15 0.47 -24.65
N ASP A 680 -36.00 0.24 -25.26
CA ASP A 680 -35.85 -0.64 -26.42
C ASP A 680 -36.20 -2.09 -26.06
N GLN A 681 -36.90 -2.77 -26.97
CA GLN A 681 -37.42 -4.14 -26.77
C GLN A 681 -38.18 -4.31 -25.45
N GLU A 682 -39.00 -3.32 -25.06
CA GLU A 682 -39.79 -3.35 -23.80
C GLU A 682 -38.92 -3.51 -22.54
N GLY A 683 -37.67 -3.05 -22.60
CA GLY A 683 -36.69 -3.16 -21.51
C GLY A 683 -35.82 -4.42 -21.55
N TYR A 684 -35.87 -5.19 -22.64
CA TYR A 684 -35.11 -6.45 -22.81
C TYR A 684 -33.96 -6.38 -23.78
N ASN A 685 -33.55 -5.16 -24.18
CA ASN A 685 -32.33 -4.98 -24.93
C ASN A 685 -31.16 -5.72 -24.22
N PRO A 686 -30.47 -6.66 -24.88
CA PRO A 686 -29.44 -7.49 -24.24
C PRO A 686 -28.33 -6.68 -23.58
N ILE A 687 -27.96 -5.52 -24.15
CA ILE A 687 -26.93 -4.64 -23.61
C ILE A 687 -27.43 -3.94 -22.34
N TRP A 688 -28.69 -3.52 -22.32
CA TRP A 688 -29.32 -2.97 -21.12
C TRP A 688 -29.39 -4.02 -19.99
N VAL A 689 -29.88 -5.22 -20.30
CA VAL A 689 -30.01 -6.31 -19.32
C VAL A 689 -28.65 -6.70 -18.73
N MET A 690 -27.59 -6.78 -19.54
CA MET A 690 -26.24 -7.08 -19.05
C MET A 690 -25.69 -6.01 -18.10
N ALA A 691 -26.00 -4.74 -18.34
CA ALA A 691 -25.59 -3.64 -17.47
C ALA A 691 -26.45 -3.50 -16.21
N ASP A 692 -27.78 -3.65 -16.31
CA ASP A 692 -28.71 -3.52 -15.18
C ASP A 692 -28.58 -4.70 -14.20
N SER A 693 -28.36 -5.91 -14.73
CA SER A 693 -28.05 -7.09 -13.91
C SER A 693 -26.71 -6.97 -13.17
N GLY A 694 -25.78 -6.14 -13.67
CA GLY A 694 -24.41 -6.05 -13.18
C GLY A 694 -23.52 -7.22 -13.62
N ALA A 695 -24.00 -8.10 -14.50
CA ALA A 695 -23.26 -9.27 -14.97
C ALA A 695 -21.98 -8.86 -15.72
N ARG A 696 -22.11 -7.94 -16.68
CA ARG A 696 -20.99 -7.39 -17.46
C ARG A 696 -21.42 -6.12 -18.18
N GLY A 697 -20.56 -5.11 -18.17
CA GLY A 697 -20.83 -3.85 -18.87
C GLY A 697 -21.05 -2.71 -17.89
N SER A 698 -20.29 -1.63 -18.05
CA SER A 698 -20.50 -0.39 -17.29
C SER A 698 -21.18 0.68 -18.16
N LYS A 699 -21.84 1.64 -17.51
CA LYS A 699 -22.37 2.85 -18.18
C LYS A 699 -21.31 3.52 -19.08
N GLN A 700 -20.05 3.52 -18.65
CA GLN A 700 -18.93 4.08 -19.41
C GLN A 700 -18.58 3.25 -20.66
N GLN A 701 -18.67 1.92 -20.61
CA GLN A 701 -18.41 1.05 -21.76
C GLN A 701 -19.53 1.18 -22.80
N ILE A 702 -20.79 1.18 -22.35
CA ILE A 702 -21.96 1.38 -23.22
C ILE A 702 -21.90 2.75 -23.89
N ARG A 703 -21.50 3.79 -23.14
CA ARG A 703 -21.25 5.13 -23.69
C ARG A 703 -20.29 5.12 -24.87
N GLN A 704 -19.21 4.35 -24.82
CA GLN A 704 -18.26 4.26 -25.94
C GLN A 704 -18.83 3.50 -27.14
N LEU A 705 -19.77 2.56 -26.92
CA LEU A 705 -20.41 1.80 -27.98
C LEU A 705 -21.45 2.62 -28.74
N ALA A 706 -22.35 3.33 -28.04
CA ALA A 706 -23.51 3.97 -28.66
C ALA A 706 -23.63 5.50 -28.40
N GLY A 707 -22.88 6.05 -27.45
CA GLY A 707 -22.87 7.48 -27.13
C GLY A 707 -21.82 8.23 -27.94
N MET A 708 -20.85 8.81 -27.25
CA MET A 708 -19.62 9.37 -27.82
C MET A 708 -18.42 8.94 -26.98
N ARG A 709 -17.24 8.84 -27.58
CA ARG A 709 -16.04 8.45 -26.84
C ARG A 709 -15.53 9.58 -25.93
N GLY A 710 -15.64 10.83 -26.38
CA GLY A 710 -15.32 12.02 -25.60
C GLY A 710 -13.85 12.43 -25.64
N LEU A 711 -13.41 13.11 -24.59
CA LEU A 711 -12.06 13.65 -24.44
C LEU A 711 -11.04 12.55 -24.10
N MET A 712 -9.82 12.67 -24.62
CA MET A 712 -8.73 11.71 -24.46
C MET A 712 -7.53 12.35 -23.77
N ALA A 713 -6.80 11.58 -22.96
CA ALA A 713 -5.57 12.06 -22.33
C ALA A 713 -4.34 11.86 -23.23
N LYS A 714 -3.43 12.83 -23.23
CA LYS A 714 -2.07 12.69 -23.77
C LYS A 714 -1.21 11.84 -22.85
N PRO A 715 -0.07 11.30 -23.32
CA PRO A 715 0.89 10.62 -22.46
C PRO A 715 1.45 11.48 -21.31
N SER A 716 1.37 12.82 -21.44
CA SER A 716 1.72 13.78 -20.37
C SER A 716 0.69 13.84 -19.24
N GLY A 717 -0.54 13.37 -19.47
CA GLY A 717 -1.68 13.52 -18.57
C GLY A 717 -2.64 14.64 -18.97
N ASP A 718 -2.22 15.56 -19.83
CA ASP A 718 -3.08 16.67 -20.29
C ASP A 718 -4.20 16.15 -21.19
N ILE A 719 -5.36 16.79 -21.12
CA ILE A 719 -6.51 16.42 -21.93
C ILE A 719 -6.38 17.01 -23.35
N ILE A 720 -6.72 16.24 -24.36
CA ILE A 720 -6.76 16.72 -25.75
C ILE A 720 -8.09 17.47 -25.94
N GLU A 721 -8.03 18.75 -26.29
CA GLU A 721 -9.21 19.61 -26.50
C GLU A 721 -10.13 19.12 -27.64
N LEU A 722 -9.58 18.33 -28.58
CA LEU A 722 -10.32 17.66 -29.64
C LEU A 722 -11.02 16.41 -29.11
N ALA A 723 -12.32 16.53 -28.80
CA ALA A 723 -13.17 15.42 -28.41
C ALA A 723 -13.51 14.50 -29.59
N ILE A 724 -13.50 13.19 -29.35
CA ILE A 724 -13.96 12.16 -30.28
C ILE A 724 -15.49 12.09 -30.22
N ARG A 725 -16.14 12.49 -31.31
CA ARG A 725 -17.61 12.62 -31.40
C ARG A 725 -18.27 11.30 -31.78
N SER A 726 -17.54 10.49 -32.53
CA SER A 726 -17.97 9.19 -33.02
C SER A 726 -17.96 8.15 -31.89
N ASN A 727 -18.68 7.05 -32.09
CA ASN A 727 -18.67 5.87 -31.22
C ASN A 727 -18.25 4.62 -32.00
N PHE A 728 -18.13 3.47 -31.32
CA PHE A 728 -17.69 2.23 -31.99
C PHE A 728 -18.71 1.71 -33.01
N ARG A 729 -20.01 1.98 -32.85
CA ARG A 729 -21.02 1.59 -33.83
C ARG A 729 -20.91 2.40 -35.14
N GLU A 730 -20.68 3.70 -35.02
CA GLU A 730 -20.52 4.63 -36.16
C GLU A 730 -19.16 4.46 -36.86
N GLY A 731 -18.16 3.97 -36.13
CA GLY A 731 -16.77 3.89 -36.58
C GLY A 731 -15.98 5.16 -36.25
N LEU A 732 -14.65 5.03 -36.18
CA LEU A 732 -13.75 6.14 -35.85
C LEU A 732 -13.00 6.59 -37.10
N GLY A 733 -12.88 7.91 -37.29
CA GLY A 733 -11.96 8.45 -38.29
C GLY A 733 -10.50 8.14 -37.96
N VAL A 734 -9.60 8.21 -38.95
CA VAL A 734 -8.16 7.89 -38.75
C VAL A 734 -7.54 8.77 -37.65
N LEU A 735 -7.87 10.05 -37.62
CA LEU A 735 -7.37 10.98 -36.59
C LEU A 735 -7.93 10.67 -35.21
N GLU A 736 -9.24 10.40 -35.09
CA GLU A 736 -9.88 10.02 -33.83
C GLU A 736 -9.31 8.72 -33.28
N PHE A 737 -9.09 7.73 -34.15
CA PHE A 737 -8.44 6.48 -33.78
C PHE A 737 -7.01 6.74 -33.28
N PHE A 738 -6.20 7.51 -34.03
CA PHE A 738 -4.83 7.86 -33.65
C PHE A 738 -4.75 8.60 -32.30
N ILE A 739 -5.63 9.57 -32.07
CA ILE A 739 -5.73 10.26 -30.78
C ILE A 739 -5.98 9.24 -29.65
N SER A 740 -6.89 8.29 -29.85
CA SER A 740 -7.21 7.27 -28.84
C SER A 740 -6.07 6.28 -28.55
N THR A 741 -5.17 6.05 -29.52
CA THR A 741 -4.03 5.13 -29.33
C THR A 741 -3.02 5.62 -28.29
N HIS A 742 -2.90 6.93 -28.08
CA HIS A 742 -1.96 7.51 -27.12
C HIS A 742 -2.33 7.11 -25.69
N GLY A 743 -3.59 7.34 -25.30
CA GLY A 743 -4.12 6.95 -24.00
C GLY A 743 -4.08 5.43 -23.80
N ALA A 744 -4.49 4.64 -24.81
CA ALA A 744 -4.47 3.19 -24.73
C ALA A 744 -3.05 2.62 -24.56
N ARG A 745 -2.06 3.10 -25.34
CA ARG A 745 -0.67 2.66 -25.24
C ARG A 745 -0.06 3.03 -23.90
N LYS A 746 -0.34 4.24 -23.39
CA LYS A 746 0.13 4.68 -22.07
C LYS A 746 -0.44 3.79 -20.96
N GLY A 747 -1.75 3.50 -20.98
CA GLY A 747 -2.38 2.60 -20.00
C GLY A 747 -1.80 1.18 -20.03
N LEU A 748 -1.52 0.62 -21.21
CA LEU A 748 -0.86 -0.69 -21.35
C LEU A 748 0.58 -0.68 -20.83
N ALA A 749 1.37 0.35 -21.17
CA ALA A 749 2.75 0.48 -20.71
C ALA A 749 2.83 0.63 -19.19
N ASP A 750 1.96 1.46 -18.60
CA ASP A 750 1.94 1.67 -17.15
C ASP A 750 1.48 0.42 -16.40
N THR A 751 0.51 -0.32 -16.93
CA THR A 751 0.09 -1.62 -16.37
C THR A 751 1.26 -2.60 -16.31
N ALA A 752 2.06 -2.69 -17.38
CA ALA A 752 3.21 -3.59 -17.44
C ALA A 752 4.35 -3.18 -16.48
N LEU A 753 4.58 -1.87 -16.29
CA LEU A 753 5.67 -1.37 -15.44
C LEU A 753 5.30 -1.35 -13.95
N LYS A 754 4.15 -0.78 -13.59
CA LYS A 754 3.76 -0.50 -12.19
C LYS A 754 3.34 -1.74 -11.40
N THR A 755 3.01 -2.85 -12.06
CA THR A 755 2.71 -4.12 -11.39
C THR A 755 3.90 -4.58 -10.52
N ALA A 756 5.14 -4.29 -10.93
CA ALA A 756 6.32 -4.62 -10.14
C ALA A 756 6.42 -3.81 -8.85
N ASP A 757 5.99 -2.55 -8.87
CA ASP A 757 6.06 -1.62 -7.73
C ASP A 757 5.07 -2.01 -6.63
N ALA A 758 3.84 -2.37 -7.00
CA ALA A 758 2.83 -2.87 -6.07
C ALA A 758 3.25 -4.19 -5.39
N GLY A 759 3.85 -5.11 -6.15
CA GLY A 759 4.42 -6.33 -5.59
C GLY A 759 5.61 -6.06 -4.64
N TYR A 760 6.41 -5.04 -4.95
CA TYR A 760 7.51 -4.60 -4.09
C TYR A 760 7.02 -3.96 -2.78
N LEU A 761 6.01 -3.09 -2.85
CA LEU A 761 5.38 -2.49 -1.66
C LEU A 761 4.80 -3.57 -0.75
N THR A 762 4.00 -4.49 -1.30
CA THR A 762 3.41 -5.62 -0.55
C THR A 762 4.49 -6.39 0.20
N ARG A 763 5.62 -6.65 -0.46
CA ARG A 763 6.73 -7.37 0.15
C ARG A 763 7.36 -6.59 1.31
N ARG A 764 7.51 -5.27 1.19
CA ARG A 764 8.03 -4.43 2.27
C ARG A 764 7.07 -4.38 3.46
N LEU A 765 5.78 -4.30 3.19
CA LEU A 765 4.74 -4.37 4.22
C LEU A 765 4.81 -5.70 4.98
N VAL A 766 4.97 -6.82 4.27
CA VAL A 766 5.18 -8.13 4.91
C VAL A 766 6.49 -8.19 5.70
N ASP A 767 7.60 -7.68 5.14
CA ASP A 767 8.90 -7.65 5.81
C ASP A 767 8.85 -6.86 7.14
N ILE A 768 7.95 -5.86 7.26
CA ILE A 768 7.75 -5.04 8.48
C ILE A 768 6.75 -5.69 9.45
N ALA A 769 5.62 -6.20 8.94
CA ALA A 769 4.49 -6.63 9.77
C ALA A 769 4.47 -8.14 10.10
N GLN A 770 5.41 -8.94 9.61
CA GLN A 770 5.41 -10.41 9.80
C GLN A 770 5.40 -10.84 11.29
N ASP A 771 5.93 -10.01 12.19
CA ASP A 771 6.00 -10.31 13.62
C ASP A 771 4.71 -9.92 14.39
N CYS A 772 3.74 -9.29 13.72
CA CYS A 772 2.45 -8.91 14.28
C CYS A 772 1.47 -10.08 14.27
N ILE A 773 1.57 -10.92 15.30
CA ILE A 773 0.75 -12.11 15.52
C ILE A 773 -0.16 -11.90 16.74
N ILE A 774 -1.33 -12.53 16.77
CA ILE A 774 -2.18 -12.57 17.96
C ILE A 774 -1.55 -13.49 19.01
N THR A 775 -1.06 -12.92 20.11
CA THR A 775 -0.35 -13.68 21.17
C THR A 775 -1.16 -13.86 22.44
N LEU A 776 -2.19 -13.02 22.64
CA LEU A 776 -3.00 -12.97 23.85
C LEU A 776 -4.44 -12.60 23.49
N GLU A 777 -5.42 -13.00 24.29
CA GLU A 777 -6.82 -12.62 24.05
C GLU A 777 -7.09 -11.14 24.40
N ASP A 778 -6.61 -10.66 25.54
CA ASP A 778 -6.87 -9.29 26.01
C ASP A 778 -5.64 -8.70 26.74
N CYS A 779 -5.17 -7.53 26.30
CA CYS A 779 -4.08 -6.81 26.96
C CYS A 779 -4.53 -5.93 28.15
N GLY A 780 -5.83 -5.86 28.43
CA GLY A 780 -6.41 -5.08 29.54
C GLY A 780 -6.45 -3.57 29.35
N THR A 781 -6.03 -3.04 28.19
CA THR A 781 -6.11 -1.60 27.93
C THR A 781 -7.56 -1.13 27.77
N SER A 782 -7.90 -0.02 28.43
CA SER A 782 -9.13 0.75 28.19
C SER A 782 -8.93 1.87 27.17
N ASP A 783 -7.69 2.07 26.72
CA ASP A 783 -7.33 3.11 25.76
C ASP A 783 -7.73 2.71 24.33
N GLY A 784 -8.17 3.69 23.54
CA GLY A 784 -8.83 3.48 22.26
C GLY A 784 -8.73 4.68 21.32
N ILE A 785 -9.48 4.60 20.24
CA ILE A 785 -9.59 5.65 19.22
C ILE A 785 -11.07 5.98 19.02
N ASP A 786 -11.38 7.25 18.75
CA ASP A 786 -12.72 7.67 18.39
C ASP A 786 -12.95 7.50 16.89
N LEU A 787 -13.98 6.74 16.52
CA LEU A 787 -14.40 6.60 15.13
C LEU A 787 -15.67 7.38 14.88
N GLU A 788 -15.71 8.05 13.72
CA GLU A 788 -16.82 8.88 13.25
C GLU A 788 -17.35 8.39 11.90
N ALA A 789 -18.58 8.75 11.53
CA ALA A 789 -19.09 8.53 10.18
C ALA A 789 -18.30 9.37 9.16
N VAL A 790 -17.98 8.78 8.00
CA VAL A 790 -17.26 9.50 6.95
C VAL A 790 -18.26 10.23 6.05
N LYS A 791 -18.21 11.56 6.06
CA LYS A 791 -19.10 12.45 5.30
C LYS A 791 -18.30 13.21 4.22
N ASP A 792 -18.83 13.33 3.00
CA ASP A 792 -18.33 14.25 1.95
C ASP A 792 -19.41 15.31 1.73
N GLY A 793 -19.25 16.47 2.39
CA GLY A 793 -20.35 17.42 2.59
C GLY A 793 -21.46 16.79 3.44
N ASP A 794 -22.72 16.91 2.99
CA ASP A 794 -23.88 16.33 3.66
C ASP A 794 -24.09 14.83 3.35
N LYS A 795 -23.32 14.26 2.42
CA LYS A 795 -23.50 12.87 1.99
C LYS A 795 -22.65 11.94 2.86
N VAL A 796 -23.30 11.07 3.62
CA VAL A 796 -22.65 9.97 4.35
C VAL A 796 -22.16 8.93 3.33
N ILE A 797 -20.83 8.73 3.26
CA ILE A 797 -20.22 7.71 2.41
C ILE A 797 -20.21 6.37 3.14
N ILE A 798 -19.80 6.37 4.41
CA ILE A 798 -19.73 5.18 5.27
C ILE A 798 -20.42 5.51 6.60
N SER A 799 -21.37 4.66 6.98
CA SER A 799 -22.07 4.80 8.26
C SER A 799 -21.13 4.49 9.43
N LEU A 800 -21.40 5.05 10.61
CA LEU A 800 -20.61 4.80 11.81
C LEU A 800 -20.60 3.30 12.16
N GLY A 801 -21.76 2.64 12.10
CA GLY A 801 -21.85 1.22 12.40
C GLY A 801 -21.04 0.33 11.44
N ASP A 802 -20.99 0.65 10.13
CA ASP A 802 -20.14 -0.08 9.18
C ASP A 802 -18.64 0.10 9.48
N ARG A 803 -18.24 1.28 9.96
CA ARG A 803 -16.85 1.59 10.31
C ARG A 803 -16.40 0.87 11.59
N VAL A 804 -17.30 0.71 12.55
CA VAL A 804 -17.07 0.04 13.84
C VAL A 804 -17.25 -1.48 13.75
N PHE A 805 -17.82 -2.00 12.66
CA PHE A 805 -18.07 -3.43 12.46
C PHE A 805 -16.83 -4.30 12.73
N GLY A 806 -17.00 -5.32 13.59
CA GLY A 806 -15.94 -6.25 13.93
C GLY A 806 -14.82 -5.66 14.79
N ARG A 807 -15.03 -4.48 15.41
CA ARG A 807 -14.16 -3.91 16.45
C ARG A 807 -14.75 -4.12 17.83
N THR A 808 -13.90 -4.00 18.84
CA THR A 808 -14.28 -4.06 20.25
C THR A 808 -14.43 -2.65 20.79
N VAL A 809 -15.56 -2.34 21.42
CA VAL A 809 -15.77 -1.03 22.04
C VAL A 809 -14.89 -0.88 23.29
N ALA A 810 -14.25 0.26 23.46
CA ALA A 810 -13.36 0.53 24.60
C ALA A 810 -14.13 1.06 25.83
N SER A 811 -15.16 1.88 25.62
CA SER A 811 -16.08 2.39 26.66
C SER A 811 -17.52 1.92 26.44
N ASP A 812 -18.40 2.12 27.42
CA ASP A 812 -19.82 1.80 27.27
C ASP A 812 -20.46 2.72 26.22
N VAL A 813 -21.18 2.14 25.25
CA VAL A 813 -22.03 2.90 24.33
C VAL A 813 -23.36 3.11 25.03
N VAL A 814 -23.57 4.34 25.48
CA VAL A 814 -24.77 4.76 26.18
C VAL A 814 -25.75 5.35 25.18
N ASP A 815 -27.03 5.01 25.31
CA ASP A 815 -28.09 5.71 24.59
C ASP A 815 -28.18 7.15 25.11
N PRO A 816 -27.99 8.16 24.26
CA PRO A 816 -28.10 9.56 24.69
C PRO A 816 -29.46 9.92 25.29
N VAL A 817 -30.53 9.16 24.96
CA VAL A 817 -31.91 9.38 25.44
C VAL A 817 -32.16 8.72 26.79
N SER A 818 -32.10 7.39 26.86
CA SER A 818 -32.44 6.64 28.07
C SER A 818 -31.33 6.66 29.13
N LYS A 819 -30.10 7.02 28.74
CA LYS A 819 -28.86 6.80 29.50
C LYS A 819 -28.60 5.33 29.81
N ASP A 820 -29.30 4.41 29.16
CA ASP A 820 -29.05 2.98 29.30
C ASP A 820 -27.84 2.58 28.46
N VAL A 821 -27.06 1.64 29.00
CA VAL A 821 -25.92 1.05 28.27
C VAL A 821 -26.46 0.12 27.19
N VAL A 822 -26.33 0.51 25.92
CA VAL A 822 -26.75 -0.30 24.77
C VAL A 822 -25.72 -1.37 24.44
N ILE A 823 -24.43 -1.02 24.52
CA ILE A 823 -23.31 -1.92 24.30
C ILE A 823 -22.30 -1.72 25.42
N GLN A 824 -22.01 -2.78 26.17
CA GLN A 824 -21.01 -2.75 27.23
C GLN A 824 -19.58 -2.65 26.66
N ALA A 825 -18.70 -2.00 27.40
CA ALA A 825 -17.27 -1.95 27.14
C ALA A 825 -16.70 -3.37 26.98
N ASN A 826 -15.69 -3.51 26.13
CA ASN A 826 -15.08 -4.79 25.73
C ASN A 826 -16.01 -5.74 24.96
N THR A 827 -17.15 -5.27 24.47
CA THR A 827 -18.02 -6.05 23.56
C THR A 827 -17.61 -5.83 22.11
N MET A 828 -17.55 -6.90 21.33
CA MET A 828 -17.29 -6.85 19.90
C MET A 828 -18.57 -6.53 19.12
N VAL A 829 -18.50 -5.57 18.20
CA VAL A 829 -19.65 -5.10 17.42
C VAL A 829 -19.97 -6.07 16.28
N THR A 830 -21.16 -6.66 16.34
CA THR A 830 -21.73 -7.55 15.30
C THR A 830 -22.69 -6.78 14.38
N ARG A 831 -23.12 -7.40 13.26
CA ARG A 831 -24.05 -6.75 12.32
C ARG A 831 -25.41 -6.39 12.92
N GLU A 832 -25.91 -7.18 13.87
CA GLU A 832 -27.16 -6.88 14.56
C GLU A 832 -27.05 -5.60 15.41
N MET A 833 -25.88 -5.34 15.97
CA MET A 833 -25.59 -4.14 16.76
C MET A 833 -25.43 -2.90 15.89
N ILE A 834 -25.02 -3.04 14.62
CA ILE A 834 -24.89 -1.92 13.67
C ILE A 834 -26.22 -1.17 13.51
N ALA A 835 -27.33 -1.90 13.34
CA ALA A 835 -28.65 -1.29 13.19
C ALA A 835 -29.05 -0.48 14.42
N ARG A 836 -28.65 -0.95 15.62
CA ARG A 836 -28.86 -0.22 16.87
C ARG A 836 -27.98 1.03 16.94
N ILE A 837 -26.69 0.92 16.66
CA ILE A 837 -25.75 2.06 16.67
C ILE A 837 -26.21 3.15 15.70
N ASN A 838 -26.56 2.78 14.46
CA ASN A 838 -27.03 3.73 13.46
C ASN A 838 -28.40 4.34 13.83
N GLY A 839 -29.26 3.60 14.53
CA GLY A 839 -30.55 4.09 15.01
C GLY A 839 -30.47 5.05 16.21
N LEU A 840 -29.39 5.01 16.99
CA LEU A 840 -29.18 5.91 18.14
C LEU A 840 -28.76 7.33 17.74
N GLY A 841 -28.29 7.53 16.50
CA GLY A 841 -27.83 8.85 16.04
C GLY A 841 -26.56 9.35 16.72
N ILE A 842 -25.71 8.46 17.23
CA ILE A 842 -24.45 8.82 17.90
C ILE A 842 -23.41 9.23 16.85
N ASP A 843 -22.62 10.28 17.12
CA ASP A 843 -21.59 10.78 16.21
C ASP A 843 -20.26 10.02 16.31
N LYS A 844 -19.87 9.60 17.52
CA LYS A 844 -18.59 8.94 17.78
C LYS A 844 -18.73 7.69 18.63
N VAL A 845 -17.92 6.66 18.32
CA VAL A 845 -17.78 5.47 19.18
C VAL A 845 -16.31 5.25 19.49
N HIS A 846 -16.00 5.15 20.78
CA HIS A 846 -14.65 4.88 21.27
C HIS A 846 -14.35 3.38 21.18
N VAL A 847 -13.39 2.99 20.33
CA VAL A 847 -13.07 1.58 20.06
C VAL A 847 -11.62 1.25 20.38
N ARG A 848 -11.35 -0.01 20.73
CA ARG A 848 -9.98 -0.50 20.86
C ARG A 848 -9.33 -0.59 19.48
N SER A 849 -8.03 -0.29 19.43
CA SER A 849 -7.22 -0.34 18.21
C SER A 849 -5.99 -1.23 18.43
N PRO A 850 -5.45 -1.88 17.37
CA PRO A 850 -4.11 -2.44 17.39
C PRO A 850 -3.05 -1.45 17.89
N LEU A 851 -3.18 -0.16 17.62
CA LEU A 851 -2.18 0.85 18.01
C LEU A 851 -2.13 1.13 19.51
N THR A 852 -3.29 1.20 20.18
CA THR A 852 -3.39 1.45 21.63
C THR A 852 -3.12 0.20 22.47
N CYS A 853 -2.80 -0.92 21.83
CA CYS A 853 -2.53 -2.18 22.51
C CYS A 853 -1.18 -2.12 23.24
N THR A 854 -1.22 -2.36 24.55
CA THR A 854 -0.08 -2.31 25.48
C THR A 854 0.93 -3.45 25.35
N GLN A 855 0.70 -4.38 24.42
CA GLN A 855 1.52 -5.58 24.25
C GLN A 855 2.85 -5.23 23.56
N ARG A 856 3.97 -5.73 24.09
CA ARG A 856 5.31 -5.43 23.52
C ARG A 856 5.59 -6.19 22.22
N HIS A 857 5.16 -7.44 22.13
CA HIS A 857 5.33 -8.30 20.96
C HIS A 857 3.99 -8.89 20.52
N GLY A 858 3.56 -8.54 19.30
CA GLY A 858 2.26 -8.92 18.78
C GLY A 858 1.11 -8.05 19.29
N ILE A 859 -0.11 -8.52 19.03
CA ILE A 859 -1.36 -7.79 19.27
C ILE A 859 -2.28 -8.70 20.09
N CYS A 860 -3.15 -8.13 20.93
CA CYS A 860 -4.18 -8.93 21.59
C CYS A 860 -5.43 -9.09 20.71
N GLY A 861 -6.18 -10.17 20.92
CA GLY A 861 -7.40 -10.48 20.17
C GLY A 861 -8.45 -9.38 20.27
N LYS A 862 -8.68 -8.79 21.45
CA LYS A 862 -9.68 -7.72 21.62
C LYS A 862 -9.32 -6.40 20.93
N CYS A 863 -8.04 -6.01 20.92
CA CYS A 863 -7.59 -4.80 20.21
C CYS A 863 -7.70 -4.94 18.69
N TYR A 864 -7.56 -6.16 18.15
CA TYR A 864 -7.78 -6.43 16.72
C TYR A 864 -9.27 -6.64 16.38
N GLY A 865 -10.00 -7.30 17.28
CA GLY A 865 -11.41 -7.65 17.16
C GLY A 865 -11.64 -8.91 16.31
N MET A 866 -12.50 -8.76 15.31
CA MET A 866 -12.97 -9.85 14.44
C MET A 866 -11.99 -10.15 13.29
N ASP A 867 -11.78 -11.44 13.00
CA ASP A 867 -11.25 -11.91 11.73
C ASP A 867 -12.33 -11.77 10.64
N LEU A 868 -12.09 -10.84 9.71
CA LEU A 868 -13.02 -10.53 8.63
C LEU A 868 -13.19 -11.68 7.63
N ALA A 869 -12.25 -12.63 7.57
CA ALA A 869 -12.35 -13.76 6.65
C ALA A 869 -13.32 -14.86 7.13
N ARG A 870 -13.58 -14.93 8.45
CA ARG A 870 -14.45 -15.95 9.08
C ARG A 870 -15.61 -15.37 9.89
N LEU A 871 -15.62 -14.06 10.10
CA LEU A 871 -16.57 -13.31 10.95
C LEU A 871 -16.67 -13.87 12.38
N LYS A 872 -15.52 -14.27 12.92
CA LYS A 872 -15.36 -14.73 14.30
C LYS A 872 -14.29 -13.90 14.99
N THR A 873 -14.26 -13.94 16.32
CA THR A 873 -13.14 -13.39 17.08
C THR A 873 -11.83 -14.01 16.58
N VAL A 874 -10.80 -13.18 16.43
CA VAL A 874 -9.50 -13.65 15.95
C VAL A 874 -8.90 -14.68 16.90
N GLU A 875 -8.37 -15.77 16.35
CA GLU A 875 -7.78 -16.88 17.11
C GLU A 875 -6.32 -16.57 17.50
N LEU A 876 -5.86 -17.17 18.61
CA LEU A 876 -4.46 -17.11 19.03
C LEU A 876 -3.57 -17.75 17.95
N GLY A 877 -2.49 -17.06 17.58
CA GLY A 877 -1.56 -17.49 16.55
C GLY A 877 -1.86 -16.98 15.14
N GLU A 878 -2.98 -16.28 14.92
CA GLU A 878 -3.28 -15.70 13.60
C GLU A 878 -2.26 -14.61 13.24
N ALA A 879 -1.66 -14.71 12.05
CA ALA A 879 -0.63 -13.79 11.55
C ALA A 879 -1.25 -12.52 10.94
N THR A 880 -1.87 -11.69 11.80
CA THR A 880 -2.61 -10.49 11.39
C THR A 880 -1.80 -9.48 10.59
N GLY A 881 -0.50 -9.35 10.83
CA GLY A 881 0.35 -8.45 10.05
C GLY A 881 0.56 -8.89 8.60
N ILE A 882 0.65 -10.20 8.34
CA ILE A 882 0.71 -10.73 6.97
C ILE A 882 -0.62 -10.50 6.26
N ILE A 883 -1.73 -10.71 6.96
CA ILE A 883 -3.08 -10.48 6.41
C ILE A 883 -3.28 -9.00 6.08
N ALA A 884 -2.88 -8.10 6.98
CA ALA A 884 -2.93 -6.66 6.78
C ALA A 884 -2.10 -6.22 5.57
N ALA A 885 -0.85 -6.67 5.50
CA ALA A 885 0.05 -6.36 4.39
C ALA A 885 -0.51 -6.84 3.02
N GLN A 886 -1.08 -8.03 2.97
CA GLN A 886 -1.74 -8.55 1.76
C GLN A 886 -3.03 -7.79 1.43
N SER A 887 -3.84 -7.44 2.43
CA SER A 887 -5.11 -6.72 2.25
C SER A 887 -4.91 -5.29 1.72
N ILE A 888 -3.74 -4.69 1.96
CA ILE A 888 -3.33 -3.41 1.40
C ILE A 888 -2.66 -3.61 0.02
N GLY A 889 -1.76 -4.59 -0.07
CA GLY A 889 -0.95 -4.83 -1.26
C GLY A 889 -1.72 -5.35 -2.48
N GLN A 890 -2.67 -6.28 -2.28
CA GLN A 890 -3.46 -6.86 -3.37
C GLN A 890 -4.31 -5.80 -4.08
N PRO A 891 -5.09 -4.96 -3.38
CA PRO A 891 -5.81 -3.89 -4.06
C PRO A 891 -4.86 -2.83 -4.62
N GLY A 892 -3.69 -2.60 -4.02
CA GLY A 892 -2.66 -1.72 -4.56
C GLY A 892 -2.25 -2.05 -6.01
N THR A 893 -2.20 -3.33 -6.38
CA THR A 893 -1.99 -3.73 -7.78
C THR A 893 -3.18 -3.34 -8.68
N GLN A 894 -4.41 -3.45 -8.15
CA GLN A 894 -5.62 -3.05 -8.87
C GLN A 894 -5.75 -1.53 -8.98
N LEU A 895 -5.29 -0.76 -7.98
CA LEU A 895 -5.22 0.71 -8.04
C LEU A 895 -4.41 1.16 -9.24
N THR A 896 -3.32 0.45 -9.58
CA THR A 896 -2.50 0.74 -10.75
C THR A 896 -3.06 0.24 -12.08
N MET A 897 -4.05 -0.65 -12.07
CA MET A 897 -4.69 -1.16 -13.29
C MET A 897 -5.99 -0.42 -13.63
N ARG A 898 -6.88 -0.21 -12.65
CA ARG A 898 -8.23 0.38 -12.85
C ARG A 898 -8.20 1.86 -13.23
N THR A 899 -7.29 2.67 -12.67
CA THR A 899 -7.12 4.09 -13.05
C THR A 899 -6.93 4.27 -14.54
N PHE A 900 -6.26 3.33 -15.21
CA PHE A 900 -5.72 3.56 -16.55
C PHE A 900 -6.41 2.76 -17.66
N HIS A 901 -7.20 1.72 -17.32
CA HIS A 901 -8.17 1.15 -18.27
C HIS A 901 -9.29 2.17 -18.58
N VAL A 902 -9.56 3.07 -17.64
CA VAL A 902 -10.41 4.26 -17.84
C VAL A 902 -9.63 5.43 -18.45
N GLY A 903 -8.29 5.37 -18.49
CA GLY A 903 -7.36 6.43 -18.92
C GLY A 903 -7.49 6.88 -20.38
N GLY A 904 -8.41 6.29 -21.15
CA GLY A 904 -8.87 6.87 -22.40
C GLY A 904 -9.83 8.04 -22.21
N VAL A 905 -10.57 8.16 -21.10
CA VAL A 905 -11.63 9.18 -20.95
C VAL A 905 -11.53 9.92 -19.62
N ALA A 906 -11.23 11.22 -19.67
CA ALA A 906 -11.25 12.09 -18.51
C ALA A 906 -12.69 12.32 -18.06
N THR A 907 -13.06 11.81 -16.87
CA THR A 907 -14.42 11.94 -16.32
C THR A 907 -14.46 12.47 -14.89
N ASN A 908 -13.33 12.52 -14.17
CA ASN A 908 -13.31 12.89 -12.76
C ASN A 908 -12.71 14.29 -12.52
N VAL A 909 -13.24 15.31 -13.18
CA VAL A 909 -13.04 16.69 -12.69
C VAL A 909 -14.22 16.97 -11.76
N LYS A 910 -14.02 16.83 -10.44
CA LYS A 910 -15.01 17.30 -9.44
C LYS A 910 -15.21 18.79 -9.71
N ILE A 911 -16.41 19.15 -10.19
CA ILE A 911 -16.81 20.54 -10.35
C ILE A 911 -16.91 21.12 -8.93
N LYS A 912 -16.08 22.13 -8.62
CA LYS A 912 -16.22 22.86 -7.36
C LYS A 912 -17.42 23.80 -7.49
N GLU A 913 -18.34 23.73 -6.54
CA GLU A 913 -19.45 24.68 -6.45
C GLU A 913 -18.92 26.07 -6.06
N SER A 914 -19.50 27.12 -6.65
CA SER A 914 -19.17 28.53 -6.39
C SER A 914 -20.01 29.16 -5.28
N GLU A 915 -20.88 28.37 -4.66
CA GLU A 915 -21.93 28.83 -3.75
C GLU A 915 -22.00 27.92 -2.52
N HIS A 916 -22.10 28.51 -1.33
CA HIS A 916 -22.46 27.80 -0.11
C HIS A 916 -23.98 27.77 0.03
N LYS A 917 -24.56 26.56 -0.05
CA LYS A 917 -25.99 26.28 0.18
C LYS A 917 -26.13 25.23 1.27
N LEU A 918 -27.17 25.37 2.08
CA LEU A 918 -27.55 24.34 3.06
C LEU A 918 -28.71 23.52 2.53
N GLY A 919 -28.69 22.20 2.74
CA GLY A 919 -29.82 21.33 2.45
C GLY A 919 -30.98 21.43 3.47
N TYR A 920 -30.86 22.29 4.48
CA TYR A 920 -31.76 22.41 5.61
C TYR A 920 -31.96 23.88 6.03
N GLN A 921 -32.94 24.14 6.90
CA GLN A 921 -33.22 25.47 7.44
C GLN A 921 -32.28 25.78 8.60
N ALA A 922 -31.81 27.02 8.74
CA ALA A 922 -30.91 27.43 9.83
C ALA A 922 -31.06 28.91 10.19
N ILE A 923 -30.77 29.26 11.45
CA ILE A 923 -30.53 30.65 11.89
C ILE A 923 -29.03 30.88 11.92
N ILE A 924 -28.61 32.05 11.49
CA ILE A 924 -27.22 32.49 11.59
C ILE A 924 -27.02 33.13 12.95
N ASP A 925 -26.23 32.50 13.82
CA ASP A 925 -25.99 33.00 15.18
C ASP A 925 -24.99 34.16 15.14
N GLU A 926 -23.90 33.97 14.42
CA GLU A 926 -22.78 34.89 14.42
C GLU A 926 -22.03 34.87 13.09
N VAL A 927 -21.65 36.06 12.64
CA VAL A 927 -20.77 36.26 11.49
C VAL A 927 -19.46 36.83 12.03
N ALA A 928 -18.45 35.98 12.19
CA ALA A 928 -17.14 36.38 12.69
C ALA A 928 -16.19 36.67 11.53
N GLY A 929 -15.49 37.80 11.56
CA GLY A 929 -14.48 38.20 10.57
C GLY A 929 -14.66 39.64 10.07
N SER A 930 -13.61 40.20 9.47
CA SER A 930 -13.61 41.60 9.01
C SER A 930 -14.27 41.70 7.64
N MET A 931 -15.38 42.44 7.57
CA MET A 931 -16.16 42.66 6.35
C MET A 931 -16.19 44.13 5.95
N VAL A 932 -16.24 44.36 4.65
CA VAL A 932 -16.29 45.69 4.05
C VAL A 932 -17.37 45.71 2.97
N LYS A 933 -18.00 46.87 2.75
CA LYS A 933 -18.94 47.07 1.64
C LYS A 933 -18.20 47.45 0.37
N ASN A 934 -18.35 46.66 -0.68
CA ASN A 934 -17.79 46.95 -1.99
C ASN A 934 -18.62 48.03 -2.74
N ARG A 935 -18.14 48.53 -3.89
CA ARG A 935 -18.81 49.53 -4.74
C ARG A 935 -20.21 49.16 -5.18
N ASP A 936 -20.47 47.86 -5.35
CA ASP A 936 -21.78 47.31 -5.74
C ASP A 936 -22.76 47.21 -4.56
N GLY A 937 -22.34 47.60 -3.35
CA GLY A 937 -23.16 47.58 -2.12
C GLY A 937 -23.14 46.25 -1.36
N ASP A 938 -22.51 45.21 -1.92
CA ASP A 938 -22.37 43.88 -1.33
C ASP A 938 -21.38 43.86 -0.15
N GLN A 939 -21.69 43.06 0.88
CA GLN A 939 -20.78 42.79 2.00
C GLN A 939 -19.80 41.68 1.64
N VAL A 940 -18.51 41.98 1.72
CA VAL A 940 -17.44 41.05 1.30
C VAL A 940 -16.43 40.88 2.43
N PHE A 941 -16.00 39.63 2.65
CA PHE A 941 -14.95 39.31 3.62
C PHE A 941 -13.58 39.72 3.12
N VAL A 942 -12.85 40.46 3.95
CA VAL A 942 -11.50 40.94 3.63
C VAL A 942 -10.41 40.15 4.37
N THR A 943 -10.76 39.58 5.53
CA THR A 943 -10.01 38.53 6.22
C THR A 943 -10.79 37.22 6.20
N ARG A 944 -10.18 36.12 6.66
CA ARG A 944 -10.91 34.85 6.84
C ARG A 944 -12.01 35.07 7.86
N GLY A 945 -13.20 34.53 7.56
CA GLY A 945 -14.34 34.62 8.44
C GLY A 945 -14.87 33.24 8.81
N ASN A 946 -15.76 33.21 9.80
CA ASN A 946 -16.49 32.03 10.20
C ASN A 946 -17.98 32.41 10.29
N LEU A 947 -18.84 31.62 9.67
CA LEU A 947 -20.27 31.72 9.80
C LEU A 947 -20.73 30.66 10.80
N LYS A 948 -21.11 31.09 12.00
CA LYS A 948 -21.71 30.21 13.01
C LYS A 948 -23.22 30.19 12.80
N LEU A 949 -23.78 29.01 12.63
CA LEU A 949 -25.19 28.82 12.36
C LEU A 949 -25.76 27.64 13.14
N THR A 950 -26.99 27.81 13.61
CA THR A 950 -27.74 26.78 14.31
C THR A 950 -28.84 26.26 13.40
N ARG A 951 -28.81 24.94 13.16
CA ARG A 951 -29.79 24.27 12.32
C ARG A 951 -31.15 24.26 12.98
N ILE A 952 -32.20 24.47 12.19
CA ILE A 952 -33.59 24.44 12.63
C ILE A 952 -34.27 23.23 12.02
N SER A 953 -34.72 22.33 12.90
CA SER A 953 -35.42 21.12 12.48
C SER A 953 -36.90 21.35 12.22
N GLN A 954 -37.53 22.24 13.00
CA GLN A 954 -38.98 22.51 12.92
C GLN A 954 -39.32 23.93 13.42
N ILE A 955 -40.39 24.52 12.86
CA ILE A 955 -40.95 25.83 13.24
C ILE A 955 -42.45 25.68 13.43
N MET A 956 -43.01 26.26 14.49
CA MET A 956 -44.44 26.18 14.81
C MET A 956 -44.99 27.53 15.27
N GLU A 957 -46.23 27.86 14.91
CA GLU A 957 -46.90 29.07 15.42
C GLU A 957 -47.52 28.82 16.79
N VAL A 958 -47.14 29.61 17.79
CA VAL A 958 -47.54 29.42 19.20
C VAL A 958 -49.05 29.52 19.38
N ASP A 959 -49.71 30.45 18.69
CA ASP A 959 -51.16 30.67 18.75
C ASP A 959 -52.00 29.48 18.25
N LYS A 960 -51.40 28.59 17.45
CA LYS A 960 -52.06 27.40 16.89
C LYS A 960 -51.78 26.14 17.70
N ILE A 961 -50.96 26.22 18.75
CA ILE A 961 -50.57 25.08 19.59
C ILE A 961 -51.56 24.89 20.74
N MET A 962 -52.11 23.68 20.87
CA MET A 962 -52.92 23.28 22.01
C MET A 962 -52.04 22.56 23.04
N ASN A 963 -52.08 23.01 24.31
CA ASN A 963 -51.35 22.42 25.43
C ASN A 963 -49.84 22.24 25.16
N LEU A 964 -49.09 23.35 25.02
CA LEU A 964 -47.64 23.33 24.96
C LEU A 964 -47.07 22.75 26.28
N ARG A 965 -46.21 21.74 26.18
CA ARG A 965 -45.63 20.99 27.32
C ARG A 965 -44.14 21.29 27.57
N VAL A 966 -43.56 22.23 26.82
CA VAL A 966 -42.14 22.56 26.85
C VAL A 966 -41.93 24.04 27.19
N GLU A 967 -40.91 24.32 28.00
CA GLU A 967 -40.53 25.68 28.40
C GLU A 967 -39.48 26.29 27.45
N PRO A 968 -39.42 27.63 27.30
CA PRO A 968 -38.37 28.29 26.54
C PRO A 968 -36.97 27.97 27.09
N GLY A 969 -36.05 27.54 26.23
CA GLY A 969 -34.71 27.10 26.57
C GLY A 969 -34.60 25.64 27.02
N GLN A 970 -35.71 24.90 27.07
CA GLN A 970 -35.70 23.48 27.42
C GLN A 970 -35.12 22.64 26.27
N SER A 971 -34.17 21.77 26.57
CA SER A 971 -33.69 20.76 25.64
C SER A 971 -34.70 19.61 25.55
N VAL A 972 -35.10 19.27 24.34
CA VAL A 972 -36.08 18.24 23.98
C VAL A 972 -35.47 17.20 23.07
N LEU A 973 -35.85 15.95 23.26
CA LEU A 973 -35.33 14.83 22.49
C LEU A 973 -36.23 14.49 21.29
N ALA A 974 -35.65 13.86 20.28
CA ALA A 974 -36.40 13.28 19.17
C ALA A 974 -37.49 12.32 19.72
N GLY A 975 -38.75 12.55 19.38
CA GLY A 975 -39.91 11.77 19.81
C GLY A 975 -40.65 12.30 21.04
N GLU A 976 -40.12 13.29 21.76
CA GLU A 976 -40.75 13.84 22.97
C GLU A 976 -42.01 14.67 22.63
N ILE A 977 -43.10 14.51 23.39
CA ILE A 977 -44.37 15.20 23.12
C ILE A 977 -44.26 16.66 23.57
N ILE A 978 -44.18 17.54 22.58
CA ILE A 978 -44.05 18.99 22.72
C ILE A 978 -45.42 19.63 22.96
N ALA A 979 -46.47 19.11 22.32
CA ALA A 979 -47.81 19.70 22.40
C ALA A 979 -48.93 18.67 22.21
N GLY A 980 -50.10 18.99 22.75
CA GLY A 980 -51.31 18.17 22.64
C GLY A 980 -52.05 18.26 21.30
N GLY A 981 -51.78 19.28 20.47
CA GLY A 981 -52.42 19.47 19.16
C GLY A 981 -51.97 20.72 18.42
N TYR A 982 -52.23 20.80 17.10
CA TYR A 982 -51.94 21.96 16.24
C TYR A 982 -53.14 22.27 15.34
N ASP A 983 -53.52 23.55 15.26
CA ASP A 983 -54.52 24.06 14.29
C ASP A 983 -55.86 23.28 14.31
N GLY A 984 -56.39 23.04 15.51
CA GLY A 984 -57.68 22.35 15.73
C GLY A 984 -57.66 20.82 15.64
N GLN A 985 -56.49 20.20 15.44
CA GLN A 985 -56.32 18.74 15.48
C GLN A 985 -55.72 18.28 16.82
N GLU A 986 -56.35 17.35 17.54
CA GLU A 986 -55.88 16.76 18.82
C GLU A 986 -54.69 15.79 18.68
N LYS A 987 -53.96 15.84 17.56
CA LYS A 987 -52.84 14.93 17.32
C LYS A 987 -51.61 15.44 18.07
N GLN A 988 -51.11 14.63 19.01
CA GLN A 988 -49.90 14.94 19.77
C GLN A 988 -48.71 15.18 18.84
N ILE A 989 -47.96 16.23 19.14
CA ILE A 989 -46.83 16.69 18.33
C ILE A 989 -45.56 16.26 19.04
N THR A 990 -44.74 15.47 18.36
CA THR A 990 -43.46 14.97 18.86
C THR A 990 -42.30 15.60 18.13
N SER A 991 -41.16 15.83 18.81
CA SER A 991 -39.97 16.39 18.16
C SER A 991 -39.44 15.41 17.11
N GLN A 992 -38.93 15.88 15.97
CA GLN A 992 -38.32 14.98 14.97
C GLN A 992 -36.85 14.68 15.29
N ASN A 993 -36.12 15.66 15.81
CA ASN A 993 -34.69 15.59 16.18
C ASN A 993 -34.47 16.15 17.59
N GLY A 994 -33.35 15.83 18.23
CA GLY A 994 -32.96 16.44 19.50
C GLY A 994 -32.50 17.88 19.33
N GLY A 995 -32.91 18.78 20.23
CA GLY A 995 -32.57 20.20 20.15
C GLY A 995 -33.07 21.02 21.34
N THR A 996 -32.84 22.32 21.34
CA THR A 996 -33.42 23.28 22.30
C THR A 996 -34.62 23.98 21.69
N VAL A 997 -35.68 24.14 22.48
CA VAL A 997 -36.88 24.89 22.08
C VAL A 997 -36.73 26.33 22.51
N GLU A 998 -36.83 27.26 21.56
CA GLU A 998 -36.93 28.69 21.85
C GLU A 998 -38.20 29.28 21.26
N ILE A 999 -38.79 30.26 21.96
CA ILE A 999 -39.98 30.97 21.52
C ILE A 999 -39.62 32.43 21.30
N GLU A 1000 -39.71 32.91 20.06
CA GLU A 1000 -39.58 34.32 19.73
C GLU A 1000 -40.86 34.81 19.04
N GLY A 1001 -41.53 35.78 19.65
CA GLY A 1001 -42.82 36.28 19.16
C GLY A 1001 -43.91 35.21 19.14
N ASN A 1002 -44.48 34.96 17.97
CA ASN A 1002 -45.51 33.92 17.74
C ASN A 1002 -44.92 32.64 17.12
N GLN A 1003 -43.60 32.45 17.13
CA GLN A 1003 -42.94 31.29 16.52
C GLN A 1003 -42.09 30.55 17.54
N LEU A 1004 -42.20 29.22 17.51
CA LEU A 1004 -41.43 28.27 18.30
C LEU A 1004 -40.44 27.56 17.39
N TYR A 1005 -39.15 27.71 17.67
CA TYR A 1005 -38.04 27.14 16.90
C TYR A 1005 -37.42 25.96 17.62
N PHE A 1006 -37.10 24.91 16.86
CA PHE A 1006 -36.29 23.79 17.34
C PHE A 1006 -34.85 23.94 16.84
N ARG A 1007 -33.95 24.36 17.73
CA ARG A 1007 -32.52 24.60 17.45
C ARG A 1007 -31.70 23.34 17.74
N GLU A 1008 -30.94 22.84 16.76
CA GLU A 1008 -29.97 21.75 16.93
C GLU A 1008 -28.60 22.31 17.38
N GLU A 1009 -27.52 21.54 17.27
CA GLU A 1009 -26.16 22.04 17.57
C GLU A 1009 -25.70 23.09 16.55
N SER A 1010 -25.00 24.12 17.05
CA SER A 1010 -24.39 25.15 16.21
C SER A 1010 -23.20 24.57 15.45
N SER A 1011 -23.18 24.79 14.14
CA SER A 1011 -22.09 24.45 13.23
C SER A 1011 -21.35 25.71 12.78
N VAL A 1012 -20.07 25.57 12.42
CA VAL A 1012 -19.25 26.69 11.94
C VAL A 1012 -18.79 26.41 10.52
N ILE A 1013 -19.13 27.30 9.59
CA ILE A 1013 -18.65 27.27 8.20
C ILE A 1013 -17.49 28.26 8.06
N PRO A 1014 -16.27 27.81 7.74
CA PRO A 1014 -15.16 28.71 7.43
C PRO A 1014 -15.38 29.39 6.07
N LEU A 1015 -15.31 30.71 6.05
CA LEU A 1015 -15.45 31.56 4.86
C LEU A 1015 -14.10 32.10 4.41
N LYS A 1016 -13.87 32.09 3.10
CA LYS A 1016 -12.63 32.58 2.49
C LYS A 1016 -12.67 34.10 2.32
N VAL A 1017 -11.48 34.70 2.18
CA VAL A 1017 -11.34 36.08 1.72
C VAL A 1017 -11.96 36.23 0.33
N GLY A 1018 -12.69 37.32 0.11
CA GLY A 1018 -13.40 37.58 -1.15
C GLY A 1018 -14.78 36.93 -1.25
N THR A 1019 -15.23 36.24 -0.21
CA THR A 1019 -16.58 35.67 -0.16
C THR A 1019 -17.60 36.80 0.00
N VAL A 1020 -18.61 36.83 -0.87
CA VAL A 1020 -19.75 37.74 -0.79
C VAL A 1020 -20.82 37.09 0.07
N LEU A 1021 -21.19 37.75 1.17
CA LEU A 1021 -22.20 37.24 2.09
C LEU A 1021 -23.58 37.76 1.69
N ARG A 1022 -24.57 36.85 1.58
CA ARG A 1022 -25.96 37.19 1.19
C ARG A 1022 -26.93 37.25 2.38
N VAL A 1023 -26.43 36.99 3.59
CA VAL A 1023 -27.22 36.75 4.81
C VAL A 1023 -26.54 37.39 6.03
N GLY A 1024 -27.31 37.92 6.99
CA GLY A 1024 -26.83 38.60 8.20
C GLY A 1024 -26.93 37.76 9.48
N ALA A 1025 -26.29 38.22 10.55
CA ALA A 1025 -26.46 37.62 11.88
C ALA A 1025 -27.89 37.84 12.38
N GLY A 1026 -28.54 36.77 12.86
CA GLY A 1026 -29.95 36.72 13.22
C GLY A 1026 -30.89 36.36 12.06
N ASP A 1027 -30.40 36.25 10.82
CA ASP A 1027 -31.26 35.91 9.68
C ASP A 1027 -31.66 34.43 9.68
N PHE A 1028 -32.92 34.18 9.35
CA PHE A 1028 -33.45 32.84 9.06
C PHE A 1028 -33.21 32.46 7.59
N THR A 1029 -32.67 31.26 7.37
CA THR A 1029 -32.29 30.77 6.03
C THR A 1029 -33.08 29.53 5.65
N ALA A 1030 -33.63 29.51 4.44
CA ALA A 1030 -34.37 28.37 3.91
C ALA A 1030 -33.44 27.34 3.27
N ALA A 1031 -33.86 26.06 3.24
CA ALA A 1031 -33.13 25.00 2.55
C ALA A 1031 -32.93 25.35 1.06
N GLY A 1032 -31.69 25.27 0.59
CA GLY A 1032 -31.27 25.60 -0.78
C GLY A 1032 -30.97 27.08 -1.05
N GLN A 1033 -31.20 27.96 -0.07
CA GLN A 1033 -30.85 29.38 -0.17
C GLN A 1033 -29.33 29.55 -0.22
N VAL A 1034 -28.86 30.46 -1.09
CA VAL A 1034 -27.45 30.83 -1.17
C VAL A 1034 -27.10 31.66 0.05
N LEU A 1035 -26.17 31.16 0.87
CA LEU A 1035 -25.66 31.89 2.03
C LEU A 1035 -24.50 32.80 1.64
N ALA A 1036 -23.59 32.27 0.83
CA ALA A 1036 -22.36 32.94 0.47
C ALA A 1036 -21.89 32.52 -0.92
N GLU A 1037 -21.33 33.46 -1.68
CA GLU A 1037 -20.80 33.26 -3.03
C GLU A 1037 -19.29 33.52 -3.02
N PHE A 1038 -18.51 32.68 -3.70
CA PHE A 1038 -17.06 32.86 -3.79
C PHE A 1038 -16.50 32.39 -5.13
N ASP A 1039 -15.31 32.89 -5.49
CA ASP A 1039 -14.59 32.44 -6.69
C ASP A 1039 -13.94 31.06 -6.42
N PRO A 1040 -14.34 29.98 -7.14
CA PRO A 1040 -13.79 28.65 -6.91
C PRO A 1040 -12.38 28.45 -7.48
N HIS A 1041 -11.92 29.37 -8.33
CA HIS A 1041 -10.69 29.27 -9.11
C HIS A 1041 -9.58 30.23 -8.68
N ASN A 1042 -9.93 31.29 -7.95
CA ASN A 1042 -8.95 32.28 -7.52
C ASN A 1042 -9.11 32.61 -6.04
N ASP A 1043 -7.99 32.73 -5.33
CA ASP A 1043 -7.96 33.46 -4.07
C ASP A 1043 -7.88 34.96 -4.38
N LEU A 1044 -8.84 35.71 -3.85
CA LEU A 1044 -8.93 37.16 -4.04
C LEU A 1044 -8.30 37.87 -2.83
N VAL A 1045 -7.53 38.92 -3.09
CA VAL A 1045 -7.07 39.84 -2.05
C VAL A 1045 -7.69 41.20 -2.31
N LEU A 1046 -8.44 41.69 -1.32
CA LEU A 1046 -9.21 42.93 -1.39
C LEU A 1046 -8.52 44.04 -0.58
N ALA A 1047 -8.86 45.29 -0.86
CA ALA A 1047 -8.45 46.44 -0.06
C ALA A 1047 -9.31 46.57 1.21
N ASP A 1048 -8.67 46.63 2.38
CA ASP A 1048 -9.32 46.81 3.69
C ASP A 1048 -9.86 48.25 3.86
N GLU A 1049 -9.18 49.24 3.29
CA GLU A 1049 -9.52 50.66 3.40
C GLU A 1049 -9.38 51.41 2.07
N LYS A 1050 -10.07 52.56 1.97
CA LYS A 1050 -9.96 53.46 0.83
C LYS A 1050 -8.61 54.16 0.85
N GLY A 1051 -7.90 54.13 -0.27
CA GLY A 1051 -6.60 54.80 -0.36
C GLY A 1051 -6.02 54.83 -1.76
N THR A 1052 -4.78 55.32 -1.85
CA THR A 1052 -4.00 55.28 -3.09
C THR A 1052 -3.00 54.14 -2.98
N VAL A 1053 -2.97 53.29 -4.00
CA VAL A 1053 -2.08 52.13 -4.10
C VAL A 1053 -0.65 52.61 -4.34
N SER A 1054 0.32 52.17 -3.54
CA SER A 1054 1.74 52.33 -3.83
C SER A 1054 2.44 50.97 -3.93
N PHE A 1055 3.17 50.77 -5.03
CA PHE A 1055 3.95 49.56 -5.25
C PHE A 1055 5.32 49.69 -4.57
N HIS A 1056 5.62 48.78 -3.65
CA HIS A 1056 6.93 48.67 -3.00
C HIS A 1056 7.62 47.39 -3.43
N ASP A 1057 8.91 47.50 -3.77
CA ASP A 1057 9.75 46.40 -4.27
C ASP A 1057 9.16 45.68 -5.49
N LEU A 1058 8.43 46.36 -6.38
CA LEU A 1058 7.89 45.81 -7.64
C LEU A 1058 8.47 46.58 -8.84
N GLU A 1059 9.31 45.92 -9.63
CA GLU A 1059 9.97 46.49 -10.79
C GLU A 1059 9.70 45.65 -12.05
N GLU A 1060 9.20 46.31 -13.10
CA GLU A 1060 8.94 45.72 -14.41
C GLU A 1060 10.25 45.19 -15.03
N GLY A 1061 10.24 43.91 -15.41
CA GLY A 1061 11.39 43.19 -15.97
C GLY A 1061 12.26 42.44 -14.95
N LYS A 1062 12.15 42.72 -13.64
CA LYS A 1062 12.87 41.98 -12.59
C LYS A 1062 11.98 40.99 -11.85
N ASN A 1063 10.93 41.48 -11.19
CA ASN A 1063 9.97 40.68 -10.42
C ASN A 1063 8.52 40.93 -10.84
N LEU A 1064 8.30 41.79 -11.83
CA LEU A 1064 7.00 42.05 -12.45
C LEU A 1064 7.09 41.87 -13.97
N ARG A 1065 6.20 41.09 -14.56
CA ARG A 1065 6.14 40.84 -16.01
C ARG A 1065 4.71 41.03 -16.50
N ARG A 1066 4.53 41.62 -17.69
CA ARG A 1066 3.22 41.65 -18.34
C ARG A 1066 2.88 40.32 -18.97
N ASP A 1067 1.66 39.85 -18.75
CA ASP A 1067 1.09 38.72 -19.46
C ASP A 1067 0.61 39.13 -20.87
N ASP A 1068 0.10 38.16 -21.63
CA ASP A 1068 -0.38 38.36 -23.00
C ASP A 1068 -1.62 39.29 -23.09
N GLN A 1069 -2.26 39.60 -21.95
CA GLN A 1069 -3.39 40.53 -21.82
C GLN A 1069 -2.96 41.92 -21.32
N GLY A 1070 -1.67 42.12 -21.04
CA GLY A 1070 -1.12 43.38 -20.53
C GLY A 1070 -1.30 43.59 -19.03
N GLN A 1071 -1.73 42.57 -18.28
CA GLN A 1071 -1.81 42.58 -16.81
C GLN A 1071 -0.44 42.26 -16.19
N PHE A 1072 -0.16 42.85 -15.04
CA PHE A 1072 1.11 42.64 -14.35
C PHE A 1072 1.06 41.37 -13.50
N ARG A 1073 1.92 40.41 -13.81
CA ARG A 1073 2.12 39.18 -13.05
C ARG A 1073 3.44 39.21 -12.31
N VAL A 1074 3.41 38.86 -11.03
CA VAL A 1074 4.62 38.75 -10.21
C VAL A 1074 5.39 37.50 -10.61
N ILE A 1075 6.66 37.64 -10.98
CA ILE A 1075 7.55 36.55 -11.40
C ILE A 1075 8.61 36.27 -10.35
N GLU A 1076 9.17 35.06 -10.40
CA GLU A 1076 10.21 34.62 -9.48
C GLU A 1076 11.51 35.44 -9.66
N PHE A 1077 12.09 35.91 -8.56
CA PHE A 1077 13.27 36.78 -8.56
C PHE A 1077 14.41 36.16 -7.74
N ARG A 1078 15.65 36.26 -8.24
CA ARG A 1078 16.83 35.63 -7.62
C ARG A 1078 17.44 36.42 -6.47
N GLN A 1079 17.03 37.66 -6.22
CA GLN A 1079 17.64 38.54 -5.21
C GLN A 1079 16.82 38.53 -3.91
N ALA A 1080 17.41 37.97 -2.84
CA ALA A 1080 16.79 37.78 -1.52
C ALA A 1080 16.46 39.07 -0.72
N LYS A 1081 16.52 40.26 -1.33
CA LYS A 1081 16.29 41.56 -0.67
C LYS A 1081 14.98 42.26 -1.03
N LEU A 1082 14.29 41.83 -2.09
CA LEU A 1082 13.04 42.47 -2.53
C LEU A 1082 11.84 41.77 -1.89
N THR A 1083 10.96 42.53 -1.26
CA THR A 1083 9.74 42.05 -0.59
C THR A 1083 8.52 42.69 -1.26
N PRO A 1084 8.09 42.18 -2.44
CA PRO A 1084 7.05 42.82 -3.25
C PRO A 1084 5.76 42.96 -2.45
N ARG A 1085 5.26 44.19 -2.35
CA ARG A 1085 4.05 44.50 -1.59
C ARG A 1085 3.31 45.70 -2.17
N ILE A 1086 2.00 45.71 -1.96
CA ILE A 1086 1.12 46.86 -2.20
C ILE A 1086 0.89 47.52 -0.84
N VAL A 1087 1.05 48.85 -0.77
CA VAL A 1087 0.74 49.61 0.43
C VAL A 1087 -0.46 50.52 0.13
N ILE A 1088 -1.43 50.52 1.04
CA ILE A 1088 -2.61 51.40 1.00
C ILE A 1088 -2.77 51.97 2.40
N GLY A 1089 -2.60 53.27 2.56
CA GLY A 1089 -2.69 53.93 3.86
C GLY A 1089 -1.62 53.41 4.83
N LYS A 1090 -2.03 52.73 5.91
CA LYS A 1090 -1.13 52.08 6.87
C LYS A 1090 -1.01 50.57 6.66
N MET A 1091 -1.79 49.99 5.75
CA MET A 1091 -1.88 48.55 5.54
C MET A 1091 -0.93 48.10 4.42
N GLU A 1092 -0.18 47.04 4.69
CA GLU A 1092 0.74 46.42 3.71
C GLU A 1092 0.22 45.04 3.27
N TYR A 1093 0.15 44.82 1.95
CA TYR A 1093 -0.32 43.59 1.32
C TYR A 1093 0.84 42.94 0.56
N HIS A 1094 1.38 41.84 1.09
CA HIS A 1094 2.45 41.13 0.43
C HIS A 1094 1.96 40.36 -0.81
N LEU A 1095 2.76 40.41 -1.88
CA LEU A 1095 2.46 39.77 -3.15
C LEU A 1095 3.27 38.47 -3.31
N PRO A 1096 2.63 37.30 -3.24
CA PRO A 1096 3.31 36.05 -3.57
C PRO A 1096 3.63 35.97 -5.07
N VAL A 1097 4.60 35.10 -5.41
CA VAL A 1097 4.95 34.78 -6.80
C VAL A 1097 3.70 34.23 -7.52
N ASN A 1098 3.52 34.57 -8.80
CA ASN A 1098 2.33 34.27 -9.61
C ASN A 1098 1.07 35.08 -9.31
N SER A 1099 1.11 36.07 -8.40
CA SER A 1099 0.00 37.00 -8.24
C SER A 1099 -0.25 37.81 -9.52
N ILE A 1100 -1.51 37.89 -9.93
CA ILE A 1100 -1.97 38.71 -11.06
C ILE A 1100 -2.56 40.00 -10.51
N LEU A 1101 -1.87 41.11 -10.73
CA LEU A 1101 -2.28 42.43 -10.25
C LEU A 1101 -3.50 42.92 -11.03
N SER A 1102 -4.54 43.30 -10.29
CA SER A 1102 -5.76 43.91 -10.83
C SER A 1102 -5.72 45.45 -10.78
N VAL A 1103 -4.75 46.01 -10.05
CA VAL A 1103 -4.53 47.46 -9.89
C VAL A 1103 -3.15 47.88 -10.44
N LYS A 1104 -2.98 49.17 -10.73
CA LYS A 1104 -1.69 49.78 -11.10
C LYS A 1104 -1.16 50.67 -9.97
N ASP A 1105 0.14 50.96 -10.01
CA ASP A 1105 0.76 51.91 -9.10
C ASP A 1105 0.07 53.28 -9.21
N LYS A 1106 -0.29 53.86 -8.06
CA LYS A 1106 -1.04 55.12 -7.88
C LYS A 1106 -2.52 55.08 -8.23
N ASP A 1107 -3.10 53.92 -8.50
CA ASP A 1107 -4.55 53.80 -8.65
C ASP A 1107 -5.27 54.15 -7.32
N LYS A 1108 -6.45 54.76 -7.44
CA LYS A 1108 -7.34 55.01 -6.31
C LYS A 1108 -8.29 53.82 -6.16
N VAL A 1109 -8.24 53.16 -5.02
CA VAL A 1109 -9.08 52.01 -4.67
C VAL A 1109 -10.01 52.37 -3.52
N GLU A 1110 -11.21 51.82 -3.56
CA GLU A 1110 -12.15 51.82 -2.45
C GLU A 1110 -12.02 50.52 -1.65
N ALA A 1111 -12.55 50.53 -0.43
CA ALA A 1111 -12.52 49.36 0.42
C ALA A 1111 -13.41 48.26 -0.23
N GLY A 1112 -12.88 47.03 -0.35
CA GLY A 1112 -13.52 45.92 -1.08
C GLY A 1112 -13.09 45.76 -2.55
N ASP A 1113 -12.31 46.67 -3.13
CA ASP A 1113 -11.75 46.50 -4.48
C ASP A 1113 -10.69 45.39 -4.52
N ILE A 1114 -10.64 44.63 -5.62
CA ILE A 1114 -9.66 43.55 -5.81
C ILE A 1114 -8.29 44.15 -6.14
N LEU A 1115 -7.30 43.90 -5.28
CA LEU A 1115 -5.92 44.34 -5.49
C LEU A 1115 -5.19 43.40 -6.44
N PHE A 1116 -5.26 42.11 -6.16
CA PHE A 1116 -4.67 41.06 -6.99
C PHE A 1116 -5.37 39.73 -6.78
N LYS A 1117 -5.21 38.85 -7.75
CA LYS A 1117 -5.78 37.50 -7.76
C LYS A 1117 -4.67 36.48 -7.83
N ILE A 1118 -4.84 35.38 -7.11
CA ILE A 1118 -3.95 34.23 -7.18
C ILE A 1118 -4.77 33.09 -7.75
N SER A 1119 -4.39 32.59 -8.92
CA SER A 1119 -5.07 31.41 -9.48
C SER A 1119 -4.73 30.20 -8.63
N LEU A 1120 -5.76 29.58 -8.06
CA LEU A 1120 -5.63 28.31 -7.36
C LEU A 1120 -5.31 27.25 -8.42
N GLU A 1121 -4.04 26.87 -8.54
CA GLU A 1121 -3.73 25.58 -9.14
C GLU A 1121 -4.54 24.52 -8.37
N SER A 1122 -5.05 23.51 -9.08
CA SER A 1122 -5.78 22.40 -8.49
C SER A 1122 -4.83 21.49 -7.68
N GLU A 1123 -4.22 22.02 -6.63
CA GLU A 1123 -3.27 21.33 -5.73
C GLU A 1123 -3.90 20.05 -5.15
N LYS A 1124 -5.16 20.13 -4.73
CA LYS A 1124 -5.91 18.96 -4.22
C LYS A 1124 -6.06 17.83 -5.26
N ALA A 1125 -6.09 18.16 -6.56
CA ALA A 1125 -6.14 17.13 -7.58
C ALA A 1125 -4.78 16.47 -7.79
N ARG A 1126 -3.65 17.18 -7.62
CA ARG A 1126 -2.31 16.58 -7.78
C ARG A 1126 -1.92 15.67 -6.62
N ASP A 1127 -2.24 16.04 -5.38
CA ASP A 1127 -1.73 15.32 -4.20
C ASP A 1127 -2.42 13.96 -3.98
N ILE A 1128 -3.73 13.86 -4.27
CA ILE A 1128 -4.50 12.62 -4.07
C ILE A 1128 -4.49 11.70 -5.31
N THR A 1129 -4.22 12.24 -6.51
CA THR A 1129 -4.16 11.43 -7.75
C THR A 1129 -2.84 10.66 -7.95
N GLY A 1130 -1.88 10.81 -7.03
CA GLY A 1130 -0.61 10.09 -7.06
C GLY A 1130 -0.76 8.56 -7.06
N GLY A 1131 -1.90 8.03 -6.61
CA GLY A 1131 -2.18 6.59 -6.59
C GLY A 1131 -1.23 5.86 -5.63
N LEU A 1132 -0.62 4.77 -6.10
CA LEU A 1132 0.26 3.94 -5.28
C LEU A 1132 1.53 4.67 -4.74
N PRO A 1133 2.25 5.50 -5.52
CA PRO A 1133 3.37 6.30 -5.00
C PRO A 1133 3.05 7.12 -3.74
N ARG A 1134 1.86 7.74 -3.68
CA ARG A 1134 1.43 8.51 -2.50
C ARG A 1134 1.29 7.61 -1.28
N VAL A 1135 0.72 6.43 -1.44
CA VAL A 1135 0.61 5.43 -0.37
C VAL A 1135 2.00 4.95 0.10
N GLU A 1136 2.96 4.77 -0.82
CA GLU A 1136 4.34 4.43 -0.46
C GLU A 1136 5.02 5.57 0.33
N GLU A 1137 4.83 6.84 -0.07
CA GLU A 1137 5.37 8.00 0.65
C GLU A 1137 4.83 8.11 2.07
N LEU A 1138 3.52 7.88 2.27
CA LEU A 1138 2.87 7.89 3.57
C LEU A 1138 3.38 6.75 4.47
N PHE A 1139 3.48 5.51 3.97
CA PHE A 1139 4.02 4.40 4.75
C PHE A 1139 5.53 4.53 5.05
N GLU A 1140 6.29 5.20 4.20
CA GLU A 1140 7.69 5.52 4.49
C GLU A 1140 7.87 6.71 5.44
N ALA A 1141 6.77 7.39 5.82
CA ALA A 1141 6.80 8.63 6.58
C ALA A 1141 7.81 9.63 6.02
N ARG A 1142 7.85 9.75 4.68
CA ARG A 1142 8.74 10.70 4.01
C ARG A 1142 8.26 12.12 4.30
N ARG A 1143 9.21 13.01 4.59
CA ARG A 1143 8.91 14.44 4.63
C ARG A 1143 8.57 14.92 3.22
N PRO A 1144 7.43 15.59 3.03
CA PRO A 1144 7.12 16.25 1.76
C PRO A 1144 8.27 17.20 1.38
N LYS A 1145 8.52 17.38 0.08
CA LYS A 1145 9.54 18.35 -0.38
C LYS A 1145 9.14 19.78 -0.01
N ASP A 1146 7.86 20.06 -0.17
CA ASP A 1146 7.21 21.33 0.20
C ASP A 1146 6.33 21.05 1.42
N ALA A 1147 6.98 20.77 2.56
CA ALA A 1147 6.31 20.52 3.82
C ALA A 1147 5.80 21.83 4.43
N CYS A 1148 4.57 21.81 4.94
CA CYS A 1148 4.05 22.94 5.69
C CYS A 1148 4.56 22.95 7.13
N THR A 1149 4.63 24.15 7.67
CA THR A 1149 4.96 24.48 9.05
C THR A 1149 3.68 24.60 9.86
N LEU A 1150 3.61 23.86 10.97
CA LEU A 1150 2.47 23.88 11.89
C LEU A 1150 2.72 24.83 13.05
N ALA A 1151 1.66 25.44 13.56
CA ALA A 1151 1.70 26.23 14.80
C ALA A 1151 2.03 25.33 15.99
N GLU A 1152 3.08 25.62 16.75
CA GLU A 1152 3.48 24.77 17.87
C GLU A 1152 2.68 25.03 19.15
N VAL A 1153 2.04 26.19 19.25
CA VAL A 1153 1.23 26.65 20.39
C VAL A 1153 0.00 27.40 19.88
N ASP A 1154 -1.05 27.46 20.71
CA ASP A 1154 -2.17 28.39 20.50
C ASP A 1154 -1.67 29.83 20.73
N GLY A 1155 -2.09 30.77 19.89
CA GLY A 1155 -1.69 32.17 20.07
C GLY A 1155 -1.94 33.08 18.87
N GLN A 1156 -1.57 34.35 19.02
CA GLN A 1156 -1.60 35.33 17.93
C GLN A 1156 -0.29 35.31 17.13
N VAL A 1157 -0.41 35.40 15.81
CA VAL A 1157 0.72 35.48 14.88
C VAL A 1157 1.26 36.91 14.84
N GLU A 1158 2.55 37.07 15.13
CA GLU A 1158 3.28 38.33 15.01
C GLU A 1158 4.38 38.19 13.93
N ASP A 1159 4.23 38.87 12.80
CA ASP A 1159 5.21 38.91 11.71
C ASP A 1159 6.05 40.20 11.79
N ASN A 1160 7.21 40.11 12.45
CA ASN A 1160 8.16 41.21 12.56
C ASN A 1160 9.00 41.44 11.28
N ASN A 1161 8.66 40.81 10.15
CA ASN A 1161 9.38 40.89 8.88
C ASN A 1161 10.87 40.53 8.97
N GLU A 1162 11.24 39.72 9.97
CA GLU A 1162 12.62 39.29 10.21
C GLU A 1162 12.97 38.13 9.25
N ILE A 1163 13.91 38.38 8.32
CA ILE A 1163 14.42 37.34 7.40
C ILE A 1163 15.84 36.97 7.80
N VAL A 1164 16.04 35.71 8.17
CA VAL A 1164 17.36 35.16 8.53
C VAL A 1164 17.64 33.94 7.68
N LYS A 1165 18.73 33.99 6.89
CA LYS A 1165 19.18 32.88 6.02
C LYS A 1165 18.06 32.33 5.12
N GLU A 1166 17.40 33.21 4.36
CA GLU A 1166 16.33 32.86 3.41
C GLU A 1166 15.07 32.25 4.05
N LYS A 1167 14.89 32.44 5.36
CA LYS A 1167 13.67 32.08 6.10
C LYS A 1167 13.07 33.31 6.77
N ARG A 1168 11.77 33.51 6.55
CA ARG A 1168 10.93 34.45 7.31
C ARG A 1168 10.68 33.86 8.69
N ILE A 1169 10.74 34.71 9.70
CA ILE A 1169 10.51 34.33 11.09
C ILE A 1169 9.15 34.87 11.52
N LEU A 1170 8.29 33.98 12.01
CA LEU A 1170 7.04 34.33 12.68
C LEU A 1170 7.19 34.06 14.18
N TYR A 1171 6.56 34.89 15.01
CA TYR A 1171 6.41 34.66 16.43
C TYR A 1171 4.96 34.30 16.73
N LEU A 1172 4.75 33.22 17.49
CA LEU A 1172 3.45 32.86 18.05
C LEU A 1172 3.43 33.35 19.50
N VAL A 1173 2.53 34.27 19.81
CA VAL A 1173 2.35 34.84 21.14
C VAL A 1173 1.16 34.15 21.82
N PRO A 1174 1.39 33.29 22.84
CA PRO A 1174 0.31 32.63 23.57
C PRO A 1174 -0.61 33.64 24.27
N GLU A 1175 -1.88 33.26 24.46
CA GLU A 1175 -2.82 34.09 25.24
C GLU A 1175 -2.48 34.13 26.74
N ASP A 1176 -1.78 33.11 27.24
CA ASP A 1176 -1.32 33.03 28.63
C ASP A 1176 -0.01 33.84 28.80
N PRO A 1177 0.00 34.92 29.60
CA PRO A 1177 1.17 35.79 29.77
C PRO A 1177 2.37 35.12 30.46
N ASP A 1178 2.20 33.95 31.07
CA ASP A 1178 3.30 33.18 31.67
C ASP A 1178 4.07 32.30 30.66
N LEU A 1179 3.57 32.16 29.42
CA LEU A 1179 4.22 31.38 28.36
C LEU A 1179 5.08 32.26 27.44
N GLU A 1180 6.30 31.80 27.14
CA GLU A 1180 7.20 32.51 26.22
C GLU A 1180 6.71 32.41 24.76
N ARG A 1181 6.93 33.48 23.99
CA ARG A 1181 6.67 33.50 22.55
C ARG A 1181 7.49 32.43 21.80
N VAL A 1182 6.85 31.69 20.91
CA VAL A 1182 7.50 30.62 20.14
C VAL A 1182 7.94 31.13 18.77
N LYS A 1183 9.22 30.88 18.42
CA LYS A 1183 9.81 31.31 17.14
C LYS A 1183 9.66 30.22 16.08
N VAL A 1184 8.99 30.54 14.97
CA VAL A 1184 8.77 29.65 13.83
C VAL A 1184 9.51 30.19 12.60
N SER A 1185 10.20 29.32 11.85
CA SER A 1185 10.96 29.72 10.65
C SER A 1185 10.39 29.10 9.38
N ILE A 1186 9.95 29.93 8.44
CA ILE A 1186 9.31 29.52 7.19
C ILE A 1186 10.18 29.98 6.01
N PRO A 1187 10.53 29.12 5.05
CA PRO A 1187 11.19 29.52 3.80
C PRO A 1187 10.50 30.69 3.12
N VAL A 1188 11.25 31.71 2.70
CA VAL A 1188 10.66 32.93 2.08
C VAL A 1188 9.89 32.63 0.79
N GLN A 1189 10.18 31.50 0.12
CA GLN A 1189 9.50 31.06 -1.09
C GLN A 1189 8.11 30.45 -0.82
N GLN A 1190 7.84 29.96 0.39
CA GLN A 1190 6.55 29.37 0.75
C GLN A 1190 5.53 30.46 1.06
N ARG A 1191 4.32 30.29 0.53
CA ARG A 1191 3.20 31.23 0.74
C ARG A 1191 2.60 31.02 2.12
N LEU A 1192 2.47 32.10 2.88
CA LEU A 1192 1.76 32.09 4.16
C LEU A 1192 0.25 31.98 3.95
N ARG A 1193 -0.40 31.18 4.80
CA ARG A 1193 -1.85 31.05 4.91
C ARG A 1193 -2.45 31.98 5.95
N VAL A 1194 -1.62 32.51 6.84
CA VAL A 1194 -1.99 33.41 7.96
C VAL A 1194 -1.42 34.81 7.73
N ARG A 1195 -2.06 35.81 8.32
CA ARG A 1195 -1.62 37.22 8.34
C ARG A 1195 -1.18 37.62 9.75
N ASP A 1196 -0.49 38.76 9.83
CA ASP A 1196 -0.16 39.40 11.09
C ASP A 1196 -1.44 39.75 11.87
N GLY A 1197 -1.50 39.35 13.15
CA GLY A 1197 -2.67 39.48 14.02
C GLY A 1197 -3.71 38.34 13.95
N ASP A 1198 -3.54 37.35 13.07
CA ASP A 1198 -4.42 36.18 13.04
C ASP A 1198 -4.24 35.32 14.31
N THR A 1199 -5.34 34.80 14.85
CA THR A 1199 -5.30 33.84 15.96
C THR A 1199 -5.28 32.42 15.40
N VAL A 1200 -4.28 31.64 15.81
CA VAL A 1200 -4.08 30.26 15.32
C VAL A 1200 -4.14 29.26 16.46
N LYS A 1201 -4.63 28.06 16.15
CA LYS A 1201 -4.61 26.93 17.10
C LYS A 1201 -3.37 26.05 16.93
N GLN A 1202 -3.00 25.34 17.98
CA GLN A 1202 -1.91 24.39 17.98
C GLN A 1202 -2.13 23.34 16.87
N GLY A 1203 -1.11 23.19 16.05
CA GLY A 1203 -1.06 22.33 14.89
C GLY A 1203 -1.78 22.87 13.66
N GLU A 1204 -2.33 24.09 13.68
CA GLU A 1204 -2.87 24.75 12.49
C GLU A 1204 -1.76 25.05 11.46
N GLN A 1205 -2.11 25.00 10.18
CA GLN A 1205 -1.16 25.16 9.07
C GLN A 1205 -0.89 26.65 8.80
N LEU A 1206 0.38 27.08 8.95
CA LEU A 1206 0.79 28.48 8.81
C LEU A 1206 1.12 28.88 7.36
N ASP A 1207 1.57 27.93 6.54
CA ASP A 1207 2.03 28.12 5.15
C ASP A 1207 1.51 27.00 4.22
N GLU A 1208 1.66 27.19 2.91
CA GLU A 1208 1.26 26.20 1.91
C GLU A 1208 2.24 25.03 1.83
N GLY A 1209 1.68 23.83 1.61
CA GLY A 1209 2.45 22.59 1.55
C GLY A 1209 1.66 21.40 2.09
N GLY A 1210 2.24 20.21 1.92
CA GLY A 1210 1.72 18.98 2.51
C GLY A 1210 2.10 18.87 3.99
N PHE A 1211 1.25 18.25 4.80
CA PHE A 1211 1.57 17.97 6.21
C PHE A 1211 2.78 17.05 6.34
N ASP A 1212 3.73 17.40 7.22
CA ASP A 1212 4.81 16.50 7.62
C ASP A 1212 4.33 15.58 8.76
N PRO A 1213 4.28 14.24 8.57
CA PRO A 1213 3.94 13.28 9.62
C PRO A 1213 4.76 13.46 10.91
N HIS A 1214 6.04 13.86 10.79
CA HIS A 1214 6.92 14.04 11.94
C HIS A 1214 6.56 15.27 12.78
N ASP A 1215 6.07 16.33 12.13
CA ASP A 1215 5.64 17.55 12.82
C ASP A 1215 4.26 17.35 13.45
N ILE A 1216 3.35 16.61 12.80
CA ILE A 1216 2.08 16.22 13.42
C ILE A 1216 2.33 15.43 14.70
N LEU A 1217 3.25 14.45 14.69
CA LEU A 1217 3.58 13.68 15.89
C LEU A 1217 4.13 14.55 17.02
N ARG A 1218 5.01 15.50 16.69
CA ARG A 1218 5.64 16.39 17.67
C ARG A 1218 4.63 17.36 18.29
N VAL A 1219 3.74 17.91 17.48
CA VAL A 1219 2.84 19.00 17.88
C VAL A 1219 1.49 18.50 18.39
N ARG A 1220 0.86 17.56 17.67
CA ARG A 1220 -0.50 17.07 17.97
C ARG A 1220 -0.53 15.68 18.62
N GLY A 1221 0.62 15.01 18.73
CA GLY A 1221 0.73 13.70 19.35
C GLY A 1221 0.36 12.52 18.44
N ILE A 1222 0.34 11.32 19.04
CA ILE A 1222 0.22 10.04 18.32
C ILE A 1222 -1.16 9.85 17.69
N HIS A 1223 -2.24 10.17 18.42
CA HIS A 1223 -3.61 9.98 17.93
C HIS A 1223 -3.90 10.84 16.70
N ALA A 1224 -3.46 12.10 16.69
CA ALA A 1224 -3.65 12.98 15.55
C ALA A 1224 -2.83 12.53 14.31
N LEU A 1225 -1.61 12.03 14.51
CA LEU A 1225 -0.82 11.43 13.43
C LEU A 1225 -1.52 10.21 12.83
N HIS A 1226 -2.05 9.36 13.71
CA HIS A 1226 -2.77 8.16 13.32
C HIS A 1226 -3.99 8.49 12.45
N ASP A 1227 -4.84 9.40 12.91
CA ASP A 1227 -6.06 9.79 12.19
C ASP A 1227 -5.71 10.39 10.84
N TYR A 1228 -4.64 11.19 10.78
CA TYR A 1228 -4.11 11.73 9.53
C TYR A 1228 -3.67 10.62 8.55
N LEU A 1229 -2.81 9.70 8.99
CA LEU A 1229 -2.28 8.63 8.12
C LEU A 1229 -3.39 7.71 7.62
N ILE A 1230 -4.33 7.31 8.48
CA ILE A 1230 -5.43 6.45 8.07
C ILE A 1230 -6.35 7.16 7.10
N THR A 1231 -6.72 8.40 7.40
CA THR A 1231 -7.64 9.16 6.54
C THR A 1231 -7.03 9.36 5.16
N GLU A 1232 -5.78 9.80 5.07
CA GLU A 1232 -5.09 10.00 3.78
C GLU A 1232 -4.95 8.70 2.98
N ILE A 1233 -4.50 7.61 3.62
CA ILE A 1233 -4.35 6.32 2.93
C ILE A 1233 -5.72 5.80 2.48
N GLN A 1234 -6.74 5.88 3.34
CA GLN A 1234 -8.10 5.46 3.03
C GLN A 1234 -8.69 6.27 1.88
N GLU A 1235 -8.50 7.58 1.85
CA GLU A 1235 -8.98 8.45 0.76
C GLU A 1235 -8.42 8.01 -0.59
N VAL A 1236 -7.14 7.66 -0.67
CA VAL A 1236 -6.53 7.14 -1.91
C VAL A 1236 -7.20 5.85 -2.38
N TYR A 1237 -7.47 4.90 -1.48
CA TYR A 1237 -8.19 3.65 -1.82
C TYR A 1237 -9.67 3.90 -2.17
N ARG A 1238 -10.35 4.78 -1.43
CA ARG A 1238 -11.77 5.13 -1.62
C ARG A 1238 -12.03 5.85 -2.94
N LEU A 1239 -11.15 6.75 -3.35
CA LEU A 1239 -11.23 7.41 -4.66
C LEU A 1239 -11.19 6.43 -5.82
N GLN A 1240 -10.65 5.24 -5.61
CA GLN A 1240 -10.60 4.16 -6.59
C GLN A 1240 -11.70 3.10 -6.40
N GLY A 1241 -12.64 3.34 -5.48
CA GLY A 1241 -13.73 2.43 -5.16
C GLY A 1241 -13.29 1.14 -4.48
N VAL A 1242 -12.13 1.15 -3.81
CA VAL A 1242 -11.63 0.02 -3.04
C VAL A 1242 -11.91 0.28 -1.55
N HIS A 1243 -12.62 -0.65 -0.91
CA HIS A 1243 -12.90 -0.60 0.52
C HIS A 1243 -11.96 -1.55 1.27
N ILE A 1244 -11.17 -1.00 2.20
CA ILE A 1244 -10.27 -1.74 3.09
C ILE A 1244 -10.62 -1.37 4.53
N SER A 1245 -10.66 -2.35 5.44
CA SER A 1245 -10.85 -2.07 6.86
C SER A 1245 -9.66 -1.29 7.43
N GLU A 1246 -9.94 -0.24 8.20
CA GLU A 1246 -8.93 0.62 8.82
C GLU A 1246 -7.99 -0.15 9.75
N LYS A 1247 -8.47 -1.25 10.37
CA LYS A 1247 -7.64 -2.11 11.25
C LYS A 1247 -6.38 -2.65 10.56
N HIS A 1248 -6.42 -2.88 9.25
CA HIS A 1248 -5.25 -3.37 8.51
C HIS A 1248 -4.19 -2.28 8.36
N ILE A 1249 -4.61 -1.02 8.18
CA ILE A 1249 -3.68 0.11 8.12
C ILE A 1249 -3.10 0.37 9.51
N GLU A 1250 -3.92 0.28 10.56
CA GLU A 1250 -3.49 0.40 11.97
C GLU A 1250 -2.38 -0.58 12.32
N VAL A 1251 -2.49 -1.83 11.86
CA VAL A 1251 -1.45 -2.86 12.08
C VAL A 1251 -0.13 -2.52 11.40
N ILE A 1252 -0.14 -1.82 10.27
CA ILE A 1252 1.09 -1.40 9.57
C ILE A 1252 1.69 -0.13 10.19
N VAL A 1253 0.84 0.78 10.68
CA VAL A 1253 1.29 2.02 11.32
C VAL A 1253 1.91 1.74 12.68
N ARG A 1254 1.43 0.70 13.39
CA ARG A 1254 2.02 0.21 14.63
C ARG A 1254 3.37 -0.46 14.38
#